data_AF-F6H7Y7-F1
#
_entry.id   AF-F6H7Y7-F1
#
_cell.length_a   1.000
_cell.length_b   1.000
_cell.length_c   1.000
_cell.angle_alpha   90.00
_cell.angle_beta   90.00
_cell.angle_gamma   90.00
#
_symmetry.space_group_name_H-M   'P 1'
#
loop_
_entity.id
_entity.type
_entity.pdbx_description
1 polymer ?
#
loop_
_entity_poly.entity_id
_entity_poly.type
_entity_poly.pdbx_seq_one_letter_code
_entity_poly.pdbx_strand_id
1 'polypeptide(L)'
;MMISASIFFRRKRPKATTVNGKLSSRDIQKAAHLVVNCRAWWSILEVMYLLPLSFLFPSKSLTESQAEKRMESPRLLFFLYPILILHLLAVTNAQPKFLYYRCSNGVGNYTNNSTYKANLNTLLTSLSSNNEIDYGFYNFSAGQNSDKVNAIALCRGDVMPTACRSCINDSRIQLTRLCPNQKEAIGWYDGCMLRYSNDSIFGKAQTSPSFTMWNLQNVSNVEDFNQVLGNLMASLRSKAASGDWRRKFATEEANVTSFQSIYGLMQCTPDLSELSCSNCLEGAINEIPTCCNRRKAGRVVKPSCNLRYGTYRFYYFTAANAPPPTATPQPSPPSADLSPQPLANTTSTQANDEDDIINVESLHFDFDTIRVATNNFSDSNKLGQGGFGPVYKGKLSNGQDIAVKRLSSGSGQGELEFKNEVVLVAKLQHRNLVRLLGFCLDGAERLLIYEFVPNTSLDHFIFDPIRRAQLDWERRYKIIGGIARGLLYLHEDSRLRIIHRDLKASNILLDAEMNPKISDFGMARLFLVDQTQGNTSRIVGTYGYMAPEYAMHGHFSVKTDVYSFGVLVLELVSGQRNNCFRVSENIEHLLSYAWKNWREGTATNLIDPTMRISSISEIMRCIHIGLLCVQENEADRPTMASIALMLNSYSLSLPLPSHPAFFMNTSMNRDMSLELEDNSRVAQSNYLPSRSSHFSVNEASITDPYPR
;
A
#
# COMPACT_ATOMS: atom_id res chain seq x y z
N MET A 1 -47.90 9.99 -30.83
CA MET A 1 -48.66 8.75 -30.53
C MET A 1 -48.57 8.51 -29.04
N MET A 2 -49.44 9.13 -28.26
CA MET A 2 -50.75 8.61 -27.84
C MET A 2 -50.68 7.33 -26.97
N ILE A 3 -51.09 7.52 -25.71
CA ILE A 3 -52.13 6.75 -25.00
C ILE A 3 -51.85 5.26 -24.76
N SER A 4 -51.60 4.90 -23.49
CA SER A 4 -52.48 3.99 -22.72
C SER A 4 -51.84 3.62 -21.38
N ALA A 5 -52.37 4.18 -20.30
CA ALA A 5 -52.64 3.48 -19.03
C ALA A 5 -52.97 4.51 -17.93
N SER A 6 -54.14 5.12 -18.03
CA SER A 6 -54.76 5.87 -16.93
C SER A 6 -56.17 5.38 -16.72
N ILE A 7 -56.34 4.10 -16.34
CA ILE A 7 -57.60 3.61 -15.76
C ILE A 7 -57.25 2.44 -14.83
N PHE A 8 -57.19 2.68 -13.51
CA PHE A 8 -57.74 1.81 -12.44
C PHE A 8 -57.32 2.26 -11.03
N PHE A 9 -57.41 3.56 -10.71
CA PHE A 9 -57.48 4.01 -9.31
C PHE A 9 -58.88 4.55 -9.01
N ARG A 10 -59.83 3.64 -8.80
CA ARG A 10 -61.03 3.90 -7.99
C ARG A 10 -61.62 2.57 -7.53
N ARG A 11 -61.41 2.26 -6.25
CA ARG A 11 -62.35 1.66 -5.27
C ARG A 11 -61.68 0.65 -4.35
N LYS A 12 -61.37 1.11 -3.13
CA LYS A 12 -61.89 0.63 -1.84
C LYS A 12 -60.82 0.82 -0.75
N ARG A 13 -61.11 1.73 0.18
CA ARG A 13 -60.58 1.63 1.54
C ARG A 13 -61.20 0.37 2.19
N PRO A 14 -60.43 -0.49 2.87
CA PRO A 14 -60.99 -1.35 3.90
C PRO A 14 -60.77 -0.73 5.28
N LYS A 15 -61.84 -0.78 6.07
CA LYS A 15 -61.87 -0.50 7.51
C LYS A 15 -61.04 -1.53 8.27
N ALA A 16 -60.42 -1.09 9.37
CA ALA A 16 -59.81 -1.96 10.35
C ALA A 16 -60.87 -2.76 11.11
N THR A 17 -60.65 -4.08 11.21
CA THR A 17 -61.30 -4.95 12.20
C THR A 17 -60.24 -5.94 12.70
N THR A 18 -60.01 -5.87 14.01
CA THR A 18 -59.16 -6.72 14.85
C THR A 18 -59.80 -8.09 15.05
N VAL A 19 -59.08 -9.19 14.77
CA VAL A 19 -59.20 -10.47 15.52
C VAL A 19 -57.86 -11.23 15.52
N ASN A 20 -57.55 -11.75 16.71
CA ASN A 20 -56.40 -12.54 17.17
C ASN A 20 -55.76 -13.55 16.19
N GLY A 21 -54.43 -13.45 16.07
CA GLY A 21 -53.53 -14.51 15.62
C GLY A 21 -52.08 -14.09 15.84
N LYS A 22 -51.33 -14.85 16.65
CA LYS A 22 -49.91 -14.61 16.95
C LYS A 22 -49.08 -14.50 15.66
N LEU A 23 -48.49 -13.35 15.38
CA LEU A 23 -47.47 -13.19 14.34
C LEU A 23 -46.18 -13.91 14.76
N SER A 24 -45.57 -14.66 13.84
CA SER A 24 -44.30 -15.33 14.08
C SER A 24 -43.13 -14.34 14.05
N SER A 25 -42.04 -14.64 14.76
CA SER A 25 -40.80 -13.83 14.79
C SER A 25 -40.20 -13.54 13.39
N ARG A 26 -40.57 -14.34 12.37
CA ARG A 26 -40.18 -14.11 10.97
C ARG A 26 -40.96 -12.98 10.28
N ASP A 27 -42.14 -12.62 10.76
CA ASP A 27 -42.98 -11.57 10.17
C ASP A 27 -42.62 -10.17 10.72
N ILE A 28 -42.13 -10.09 11.96
CA ILE A 28 -41.61 -8.86 12.57
C ILE A 28 -40.25 -8.47 11.96
N GLN A 29 -39.40 -9.44 11.60
CA GLN A 29 -38.13 -9.17 10.92
C GLN A 29 -38.31 -8.72 9.45
N LYS A 30 -39.38 -9.14 8.77
CA LYS A 30 -39.71 -8.69 7.41
C LYS A 30 -40.34 -7.29 7.37
N ALA A 31 -41.08 -6.89 8.41
CA ALA A 31 -41.62 -5.53 8.52
C ALA A 31 -40.54 -4.47 8.84
N ALA A 32 -39.52 -4.82 9.64
CA ALA A 32 -38.41 -3.92 9.96
C ALA A 32 -37.52 -3.62 8.73
N HIS A 33 -37.36 -4.56 7.81
CA HIS A 33 -36.62 -4.35 6.56
C HIS A 33 -37.38 -3.52 5.51
N LEU A 34 -38.71 -3.44 5.61
CA LEU A 34 -39.54 -2.64 4.70
C LEU A 34 -39.69 -1.17 5.13
N VAL A 35 -39.54 -0.87 6.43
CA VAL A 35 -39.66 0.51 6.97
C VAL A 35 -38.35 1.31 6.80
N VAL A 36 -37.19 0.65 6.75
CA VAL A 36 -35.90 1.33 6.56
C VAL A 36 -35.70 1.81 5.11
N ASN A 37 -36.27 1.10 4.13
CA ASN A 37 -36.14 1.49 2.71
C ASN A 37 -37.15 2.54 2.24
N CYS A 38 -38.28 2.76 2.94
CA CYS A 38 -39.20 3.85 2.60
C CYS A 38 -38.78 5.21 3.19
N ARG A 39 -37.98 5.27 4.26
CA ARG A 39 -37.42 6.54 4.77
C ARG A 39 -36.29 7.08 3.89
N ALA A 40 -35.46 6.20 3.34
CA ALA A 40 -34.36 6.60 2.45
C ALA A 40 -34.86 7.17 1.11
N TRP A 41 -36.00 6.69 0.60
CA TRP A 41 -36.58 7.20 -0.66
C TRP A 41 -37.45 8.44 -0.47
N TRP A 42 -38.03 8.64 0.72
CA TRP A 42 -38.77 9.88 1.04
C TRP A 42 -37.82 11.08 1.21
N SER A 43 -36.64 10.88 1.81
CA SER A 43 -35.61 11.91 1.93
C SER A 43 -34.96 12.30 0.60
N ILE A 44 -35.02 11.45 -0.43
CA ILE A 44 -34.46 11.75 -1.76
C ILE A 44 -35.47 12.54 -2.62
N LEU A 45 -36.78 12.34 -2.41
CA LEU A 45 -37.82 13.07 -3.11
C LEU A 45 -38.12 14.46 -2.52
N GLU A 46 -37.89 14.69 -1.23
CA GLU A 46 -37.99 16.03 -0.62
C GLU A 46 -36.85 16.98 -1.04
N VAL A 47 -35.65 16.45 -1.31
CA VAL A 47 -34.48 17.24 -1.70
C VAL A 47 -34.52 17.68 -3.17
N MET A 48 -35.38 17.07 -4.00
CA MET A 48 -35.49 17.44 -5.42
C MET A 48 -36.61 18.44 -5.75
N TYR A 49 -37.50 18.79 -4.81
CA TYR A 49 -38.64 19.69 -5.10
C TYR A 49 -38.87 20.87 -4.15
N LEU A 50 -38.08 21.05 -3.08
CA LEU A 50 -38.25 22.21 -2.19
C LEU A 50 -36.90 22.79 -1.73
N LEU A 51 -36.30 23.63 -2.58
CA LEU A 51 -35.48 24.77 -2.12
C LEU A 51 -36.32 26.05 -2.28
N PRO A 52 -36.51 26.86 -1.22
CA PRO A 52 -37.20 28.12 -1.32
C PRO A 52 -36.38 29.12 -2.16
N LEU A 53 -37.08 29.78 -3.09
CA LEU A 53 -36.64 30.93 -3.88
C LEU A 53 -36.41 32.17 -3.00
N SER A 54 -35.49 32.11 -2.04
CA SER A 54 -35.21 33.23 -1.15
C SER A 54 -33.73 33.37 -0.83
N PHE A 55 -32.86 33.42 -1.85
CA PHE A 55 -31.51 34.02 -1.75
C PHE A 55 -31.06 34.51 -3.14
N LEU A 56 -31.80 35.46 -3.70
CA LEU A 56 -31.36 36.27 -4.84
C LEU A 56 -31.73 37.75 -4.63
N PHE A 57 -31.43 38.33 -3.45
CA PHE A 57 -31.33 39.79 -3.30
C PHE A 57 -30.41 40.14 -2.13
N PRO A 58 -29.20 40.68 -2.36
CA PRO A 58 -28.61 41.64 -1.46
C PRO A 58 -29.33 42.98 -1.67
N SER A 59 -29.71 43.60 -0.56
CA SER A 59 -30.15 44.98 -0.52
C SER A 59 -29.08 45.92 -1.08
N LYS A 60 -29.37 46.53 -2.23
CA LYS A 60 -29.17 47.97 -2.50
C LYS A 60 -29.57 48.30 -3.94
N SER A 61 -30.31 49.39 -4.04
CA SER A 61 -30.80 50.07 -5.23
C SER A 61 -29.76 50.22 -6.34
N LEU A 62 -30.05 49.72 -7.53
CA LEU A 62 -29.48 50.19 -8.79
C LEU A 62 -30.57 50.07 -9.87
N THR A 63 -30.72 51.14 -10.62
CA THR A 63 -31.82 51.51 -11.51
C THR A 63 -31.89 50.70 -12.82
N GLU A 64 -33.09 50.70 -13.41
CA GLU A 64 -33.44 50.15 -14.72
C GLU A 64 -32.46 50.57 -15.83
N SER A 65 -31.74 49.60 -16.39
CA SER A 65 -31.27 49.59 -17.77
C SER A 65 -30.51 48.29 -18.03
N GLN A 66 -30.98 47.53 -19.03
CA GLN A 66 -30.38 46.29 -19.61
C GLN A 66 -30.92 44.94 -19.07
N ALA A 67 -32.16 44.62 -19.43
CA ALA A 67 -32.64 43.24 -19.51
C ALA A 67 -33.06 42.93 -20.95
N GLU A 68 -32.12 42.47 -21.78
CA GLU A 68 -32.46 41.72 -23.00
C GLU A 68 -31.28 40.83 -23.44
N LYS A 69 -31.60 39.56 -23.76
CA LYS A 69 -30.77 38.47 -24.33
C LYS A 69 -30.09 37.49 -23.35
N ARG A 70 -30.74 36.34 -23.12
CA ARG A 70 -30.39 35.05 -23.78
C ARG A 70 -31.28 33.91 -23.25
N MET A 71 -31.92 33.21 -24.18
CA MET A 71 -32.64 31.96 -23.96
C MET A 71 -32.08 30.93 -24.95
N GLU A 72 -31.52 29.82 -24.44
CA GLU A 72 -31.25 28.55 -25.14
C GLU A 72 -31.27 27.44 -24.05
N SER A 73 -31.66 26.16 -24.20
CA SER A 73 -32.48 25.34 -25.11
C SER A 73 -32.45 23.91 -24.52
N PRO A 74 -33.57 23.21 -24.20
CA PRO A 74 -33.54 22.00 -23.34
C PRO A 74 -33.28 20.66 -24.08
N ARG A 75 -32.77 20.69 -25.32
CA ARG A 75 -32.65 19.49 -26.18
C ARG A 75 -31.43 18.59 -25.88
N LEU A 76 -30.44 19.07 -25.12
CA LEU A 76 -29.18 18.33 -24.89
C LEU A 76 -29.32 17.21 -23.83
N LEU A 77 -30.27 17.35 -22.89
CA LEU A 77 -30.42 16.43 -21.75
C LEU A 77 -30.98 15.05 -22.14
N PHE A 78 -31.72 14.95 -23.25
CA PHE A 78 -32.32 13.69 -23.71
C PHE A 78 -31.32 12.74 -24.39
N PHE A 79 -30.17 13.25 -24.88
CA PHE A 79 -29.17 12.44 -25.57
C PHE A 79 -28.09 11.84 -24.64
N LEU A 80 -27.94 12.36 -23.42
CA LEU A 80 -26.89 11.93 -22.49
C LEU A 80 -27.29 10.73 -21.62
N TYR A 81 -28.59 10.51 -21.43
CA TYR A 81 -29.12 9.46 -20.55
C TYR A 81 -28.87 8.02 -21.05
N PRO A 82 -28.99 7.68 -22.35
CA PRO A 82 -28.65 6.34 -22.85
C PRO A 82 -27.14 6.06 -22.83
N ILE A 83 -26.31 7.10 -22.99
CA ILE A 83 -24.83 7.01 -22.97
C ILE A 83 -24.34 6.73 -21.54
N LEU A 84 -24.98 7.34 -20.53
CA LEU A 84 -24.71 7.08 -19.12
C LEU A 84 -25.04 5.63 -18.73
N ILE A 85 -26.14 5.07 -19.26
CA ILE A 85 -26.52 3.66 -19.04
C ILE A 85 -25.55 2.71 -19.74
N LEU A 86 -25.04 3.06 -20.92
CA LEU A 86 -24.01 2.28 -21.62
C LEU A 86 -22.66 2.27 -20.86
N HIS A 87 -22.26 3.41 -20.27
CA HIS A 87 -21.05 3.50 -19.45
C HIS A 87 -21.17 2.78 -18.09
N LEU A 88 -22.38 2.74 -17.50
CA LEU A 88 -22.64 1.98 -16.27
C LEU A 88 -22.56 0.46 -16.46
N LEU A 89 -22.75 -0.04 -17.69
CA LEU A 89 -22.61 -1.47 -18.01
C LEU A 89 -21.18 -1.89 -18.41
N ALA A 90 -20.26 -0.95 -18.63
CA ALA A 90 -18.89 -1.21 -19.11
C ALA A 90 -17.82 -1.33 -18.00
N VAL A 91 -18.17 -1.09 -16.72
CA VAL A 91 -17.22 -1.27 -15.61
C VAL A 91 -17.08 -2.76 -15.26
N THR A 92 -16.38 -3.51 -16.09
CA THR A 92 -15.89 -4.84 -15.70
C THR A 92 -14.54 -4.68 -15.00
N ASN A 93 -14.51 -5.01 -13.71
CA ASN A 93 -13.32 -5.07 -12.85
C ASN A 93 -12.09 -5.64 -13.59
N ALA A 94 -10.98 -4.90 -13.62
CA ALA A 94 -9.67 -5.48 -13.93
C ALA A 94 -9.30 -6.43 -12.77
N GLN A 95 -9.46 -7.73 -13.01
CA GLN A 95 -9.22 -8.78 -12.03
C GLN A 95 -7.71 -9.07 -11.91
N PRO A 96 -7.21 -9.40 -10.71
CA PRO A 96 -5.81 -9.82 -10.54
C PRO A 96 -5.52 -11.03 -11.46
N LYS A 97 -4.33 -11.04 -12.09
CA LYS A 97 -3.90 -12.16 -12.95
C LYS A 97 -3.11 -13.17 -12.15
N PHE A 98 -3.29 -14.46 -12.43
CA PHE A 98 -2.45 -15.50 -11.86
C PHE A 98 -0.98 -15.28 -12.21
N LEU A 99 -0.07 -15.59 -11.29
CA LEU A 99 1.37 -15.66 -11.55
C LEU A 99 1.67 -16.75 -12.58
N TYR A 100 0.97 -17.87 -12.46
CA TYR A 100 1.01 -18.97 -13.41
C TYR A 100 -0.28 -19.78 -13.26
N TYR A 101 -0.75 -20.39 -14.35
CA TYR A 101 -1.84 -21.35 -14.33
C TYR A 101 -1.61 -22.42 -15.40
N ARG A 102 -2.21 -23.60 -15.22
CA ARG A 102 -2.22 -24.67 -16.22
C ARG A 102 -3.58 -25.33 -16.27
N CYS A 103 -4.08 -25.52 -17.49
CA CYS A 103 -5.24 -26.36 -17.78
C CYS A 103 -4.72 -27.69 -18.36
N SER A 104 -5.04 -28.81 -17.73
CA SER A 104 -4.58 -30.13 -18.17
C SER A 104 -5.51 -30.66 -19.27
N ASN A 105 -5.07 -30.62 -20.53
CA ASN A 105 -5.85 -31.13 -21.66
C ASN A 105 -5.82 -32.67 -21.80
N GLY A 106 -4.88 -33.35 -21.13
CA GLY A 106 -4.69 -34.81 -21.25
C GLY A 106 -5.50 -35.67 -20.28
N VAL A 107 -6.15 -35.07 -19.27
CA VAL A 107 -6.88 -35.81 -18.21
C VAL A 107 -8.37 -36.00 -18.56
N GLY A 108 -8.86 -35.21 -19.52
CA GLY A 108 -10.23 -35.28 -20.01
C GLY A 108 -11.01 -33.98 -19.79
N ASN A 109 -12.08 -33.83 -20.57
CA ASN A 109 -12.94 -32.65 -20.53
C ASN A 109 -14.33 -33.00 -19.98
N TYR A 110 -15.01 -32.00 -19.43
CA TYR A 110 -16.42 -32.05 -19.07
C TYR A 110 -17.24 -31.09 -19.93
N THR A 111 -18.56 -31.30 -20.02
CA THR A 111 -19.48 -30.43 -20.74
C THR A 111 -20.19 -29.46 -19.78
N ASN A 112 -20.66 -28.30 -20.28
CA ASN A 112 -21.26 -27.25 -19.45
C ASN A 112 -22.48 -27.70 -18.63
N ASN A 113 -23.22 -28.73 -19.09
CA ASN A 113 -24.40 -29.26 -18.41
C ASN A 113 -24.13 -30.62 -17.74
N SER A 114 -22.87 -31.01 -17.54
CA SER A 114 -22.52 -32.26 -16.88
C SER A 114 -22.71 -32.21 -15.37
N THR A 115 -22.99 -33.36 -14.77
CA THR A 115 -22.98 -33.54 -13.31
C THR A 115 -21.63 -33.16 -12.71
N TYR A 116 -20.52 -33.49 -13.39
CA TYR A 116 -19.17 -33.04 -13.02
C TYR A 116 -19.08 -31.51 -12.85
N LYS A 117 -19.60 -30.70 -13.78
CA LYS A 117 -19.57 -29.22 -13.68
C LYS A 117 -20.38 -28.71 -12.49
N ALA A 118 -21.55 -29.30 -12.24
CA ALA A 118 -22.36 -28.96 -11.08
C ALA A 118 -21.63 -29.27 -9.77
N ASN A 119 -20.98 -30.44 -9.68
CA ASN A 119 -20.17 -30.84 -8.54
C ASN A 119 -18.96 -29.90 -8.35
N LEU A 120 -18.26 -29.55 -9.43
CA LEU A 120 -17.13 -28.61 -9.40
C LEU A 120 -17.56 -27.23 -8.89
N ASN A 121 -18.63 -26.66 -9.42
CA ASN A 121 -19.11 -25.34 -9.00
C ASN A 121 -19.52 -25.31 -7.52
N THR A 122 -20.21 -26.37 -7.07
CA THR A 122 -20.60 -26.54 -5.66
C THR A 122 -19.36 -26.62 -4.78
N LEU A 123 -18.40 -27.47 -5.15
CA LEU A 123 -17.15 -27.66 -4.42
C LEU A 123 -16.34 -26.37 -4.29
N LEU A 124 -16.14 -25.65 -5.40
CA LEU A 124 -15.38 -24.40 -5.41
C LEU A 124 -16.07 -23.29 -4.61
N THR A 125 -17.40 -23.24 -4.61
CA THR A 125 -18.16 -22.30 -3.79
C THR A 125 -17.94 -22.59 -2.31
N SER A 126 -18.04 -23.85 -1.90
CA SER A 126 -17.81 -24.30 -0.51
C SER A 126 -16.41 -23.95 0.00
N LEU A 127 -15.37 -23.99 -0.85
CA LEU A 127 -14.02 -23.57 -0.47
C LEU A 127 -13.97 -22.07 -0.10
N SER A 128 -14.62 -21.22 -0.89
CA SER A 128 -14.57 -19.76 -0.71
C SER A 128 -15.47 -19.24 0.42
N SER A 129 -16.55 -19.95 0.74
CA SER A 129 -17.52 -19.53 1.76
C SER A 129 -17.34 -20.18 3.12
N ASN A 130 -16.36 -21.10 3.27
CA ASN A 130 -16.12 -21.76 4.56
C ASN A 130 -15.38 -20.80 5.51
N ASN A 131 -16.08 -20.43 6.59
CA ASN A 131 -15.58 -19.54 7.64
C ASN A 131 -15.03 -20.29 8.86
N GLU A 132 -15.18 -21.62 8.91
CA GLU A 132 -14.69 -22.47 10.01
C GLU A 132 -13.18 -22.72 9.89
N ILE A 133 -12.65 -22.71 8.67
CA ILE A 133 -11.22 -22.85 8.41
C ILE A 133 -10.56 -21.46 8.42
N ASP A 134 -9.72 -21.23 9.44
CA ASP A 134 -8.92 -20.01 9.61
C ASP A 134 -7.42 -20.20 9.35
N TYR A 135 -6.96 -21.44 9.22
CA TYR A 135 -5.55 -21.79 9.01
C TYR A 135 -5.11 -21.81 7.54
N GLY A 136 -6.06 -21.71 6.59
CA GLY A 136 -5.78 -21.44 5.17
C GLY A 136 -5.50 -22.67 4.29
N PHE A 137 -5.84 -23.87 4.73
CA PHE A 137 -5.75 -25.10 3.93
C PHE A 137 -7.10 -25.80 3.80
N TYR A 138 -7.47 -26.14 2.58
CA TYR A 138 -8.77 -26.73 2.23
C TYR A 138 -8.56 -27.92 1.30
N ASN A 139 -9.23 -29.04 1.58
CA ASN A 139 -9.12 -30.30 0.82
C ASN A 139 -10.49 -30.99 0.69
N PHE A 140 -11.35 -30.49 -0.19
CA PHE A 140 -12.74 -30.96 -0.29
C PHE A 140 -12.94 -31.86 -1.51
N SER A 141 -13.94 -32.75 -1.44
CA SER A 141 -14.41 -33.53 -2.59
C SER A 141 -15.92 -33.46 -2.74
N ALA A 142 -16.41 -33.59 -3.97
CA ALA A 142 -17.83 -33.65 -4.30
C ALA A 142 -18.09 -34.64 -5.45
N GLY A 143 -19.26 -35.27 -5.45
CA GLY A 143 -19.64 -36.24 -6.49
C GLY A 143 -19.10 -37.65 -6.27
N GLN A 144 -19.42 -38.54 -7.21
CA GLN A 144 -19.06 -39.97 -7.19
C GLN A 144 -18.66 -40.44 -8.60
N ASN A 145 -17.93 -41.55 -8.68
CA ASN A 145 -17.52 -42.20 -9.93
C ASN A 145 -16.88 -41.21 -10.93
N SER A 146 -17.37 -41.18 -12.18
CA SER A 146 -16.89 -40.30 -13.25
C SER A 146 -17.13 -38.80 -13.02
N ASP A 147 -18.01 -38.47 -12.07
CA ASP A 147 -18.40 -37.09 -11.71
C ASP A 147 -17.77 -36.62 -10.39
N LYS A 148 -16.85 -37.39 -9.82
CA LYS A 148 -16.10 -37.01 -8.63
C LYS A 148 -15.10 -35.90 -8.95
N VAL A 149 -15.06 -34.89 -8.08
CA VAL A 149 -14.14 -33.75 -8.13
C VAL A 149 -13.42 -33.65 -6.80
N ASN A 150 -12.09 -33.50 -6.82
CA ASN A 150 -11.26 -33.22 -5.65
C ASN A 150 -10.62 -31.86 -5.84
N ALA A 151 -10.60 -31.03 -4.79
CA ALA A 151 -10.00 -29.70 -4.85
C ALA A 151 -9.13 -29.43 -3.63
N ILE A 152 -7.99 -28.77 -3.87
CA ILE A 152 -7.11 -28.24 -2.83
C ILE A 152 -7.00 -26.73 -3.02
N ALA A 153 -7.20 -25.98 -1.95
CA ALA A 153 -6.82 -24.59 -1.86
C ALA A 153 -5.83 -24.39 -0.71
N LEU A 154 -4.78 -23.62 -0.95
CA LEU A 154 -3.75 -23.34 0.04
C LEU A 154 -3.38 -21.86 0.00
N CYS A 155 -3.54 -21.17 1.13
CA CYS A 155 -3.06 -19.81 1.33
C CYS A 155 -1.65 -19.83 1.92
N ARG A 156 -0.87 -18.78 1.61
CA ARG A 156 0.45 -18.60 2.20
C ARG A 156 0.31 -18.41 3.72
N GLY A 157 1.22 -18.99 4.50
CA GLY A 157 1.06 -19.08 5.96
C GLY A 157 0.98 -17.75 6.71
N ASP A 158 1.44 -16.65 6.10
CA ASP A 158 1.39 -15.28 6.64
C ASP A 158 0.17 -14.46 6.15
N VAL A 159 -0.68 -15.02 5.29
CA VAL A 159 -1.87 -14.34 4.75
C VAL A 159 -3.04 -14.42 5.74
N MET A 160 -3.66 -13.28 6.03
CA MET A 160 -4.81 -13.20 6.94
C MET A 160 -6.02 -14.01 6.42
N PRO A 161 -6.85 -14.60 7.30
CA PRO A 161 -7.98 -15.45 6.87
C PRO A 161 -8.97 -14.76 5.90
N THR A 162 -9.22 -13.46 6.08
CA THR A 162 -10.10 -12.68 5.19
C THR A 162 -9.50 -12.51 3.79
N ALA A 163 -8.21 -12.18 3.71
CA ALA A 163 -7.48 -12.07 2.45
C ALA A 163 -7.33 -13.44 1.75
N CYS A 164 -7.13 -14.50 2.53
CA CYS A 164 -7.10 -15.88 2.04
C CYS A 164 -8.41 -16.26 1.35
N ARG A 165 -9.56 -16.04 2.00
CA ARG A 165 -10.89 -16.33 1.42
C ARG A 165 -11.15 -15.51 0.16
N SER A 166 -10.78 -14.22 0.15
CA SER A 166 -10.88 -13.39 -1.05
C SER A 166 -10.05 -13.97 -2.20
N CYS A 167 -8.80 -14.35 -1.92
CA CYS A 167 -7.91 -14.94 -2.92
C CYS A 167 -8.46 -16.25 -3.50
N ILE A 168 -9.03 -17.12 -2.67
CA ILE A 168 -9.66 -18.38 -3.11
C ILE A 168 -10.93 -18.10 -3.94
N ASN A 169 -11.74 -17.13 -3.52
CA ASN A 169 -12.93 -16.71 -4.25
C ASN A 169 -12.59 -16.17 -5.66
N ASP A 170 -11.55 -15.35 -5.76
CA ASP A 170 -11.08 -14.84 -7.03
C ASP A 170 -10.47 -15.96 -7.88
N SER A 171 -9.73 -16.88 -7.24
CA SER A 171 -9.14 -18.05 -7.91
C SER A 171 -10.20 -18.94 -8.55
N ARG A 172 -11.32 -19.23 -7.88
CA ARG A 172 -12.37 -20.07 -8.48
C ARG A 172 -13.01 -19.41 -9.70
N ILE A 173 -13.18 -18.09 -9.70
CA ILE A 173 -13.75 -17.34 -10.82
C ILE A 173 -12.77 -17.33 -11.99
N GLN A 174 -11.51 -16.96 -11.74
CA GLN A 174 -10.51 -16.87 -12.80
C GLN A 174 -10.13 -18.24 -13.37
N LEU A 175 -9.92 -19.25 -12.53
CA LEU A 175 -9.46 -20.56 -12.99
C LEU A 175 -10.53 -21.25 -13.86
N THR A 176 -11.81 -21.16 -13.50
CA THR A 176 -12.90 -21.71 -14.32
C THR A 176 -13.20 -20.89 -15.58
N ARG A 177 -12.81 -19.61 -15.61
CA ARG A 177 -12.84 -18.79 -16.82
C ARG A 177 -11.72 -19.14 -17.79
N LEU A 178 -10.51 -19.37 -17.28
CA LEU A 178 -9.32 -19.70 -18.07
C LEU A 178 -9.30 -21.17 -18.52
N CYS A 179 -9.83 -22.08 -17.70
CA CYS A 179 -9.95 -23.50 -17.97
C CYS A 179 -11.44 -23.91 -17.99
N PRO A 180 -12.18 -23.58 -19.07
CA PRO A 180 -13.64 -23.66 -19.08
C PRO A 180 -14.19 -25.09 -19.03
N ASN A 181 -13.43 -26.09 -19.48
CA ASN A 181 -13.92 -27.45 -19.67
C ASN A 181 -12.94 -28.56 -19.25
N GLN A 182 -11.74 -28.24 -18.74
CA GLN A 182 -10.75 -29.23 -18.30
C GLN A 182 -11.13 -29.80 -16.93
N LYS A 183 -11.08 -31.12 -16.77
CA LYS A 183 -11.29 -31.80 -15.48
C LYS A 183 -10.15 -31.59 -14.49
N GLU A 184 -9.00 -31.10 -14.94
CA GLU A 184 -7.89 -30.75 -14.07
C GLU A 184 -7.32 -29.37 -14.42
N ALA A 185 -7.17 -28.53 -13.40
CA ALA A 185 -6.54 -27.22 -13.52
C ALA A 185 -5.92 -26.78 -12.20
N ILE A 186 -4.93 -25.89 -12.31
CA ILE A 186 -4.25 -25.27 -11.18
C ILE A 186 -3.88 -23.82 -11.49
N GLY A 187 -4.02 -22.94 -10.50
CA GLY A 187 -3.63 -21.53 -10.60
C GLY A 187 -2.98 -21.03 -9.31
N TRP A 188 -1.97 -20.18 -9.45
CA TRP A 188 -1.24 -19.57 -8.34
C TRP A 188 -1.32 -18.05 -8.38
N TYR A 189 -1.77 -17.46 -7.27
CA TYR A 189 -1.48 -16.08 -6.91
C TYR A 189 -0.28 -16.03 -5.96
N ASP A 190 0.18 -14.83 -5.62
CA ASP A 190 1.23 -14.68 -4.62
C ASP A 190 0.79 -15.13 -3.22
N GLY A 191 -0.50 -14.93 -2.89
CA GLY A 191 -1.08 -15.24 -1.58
C GLY A 191 -1.83 -16.57 -1.46
N CYS A 192 -2.21 -17.21 -2.57
CA CYS A 192 -2.89 -18.51 -2.53
C CYS A 192 -2.75 -19.32 -3.83
N MET A 193 -3.05 -20.62 -3.74
CA MET A 193 -3.16 -21.56 -4.85
C MET A 193 -4.52 -22.25 -4.79
N LEU A 194 -5.10 -22.51 -5.96
CA LEU A 194 -6.28 -23.36 -6.12
C LEU A 194 -6.01 -24.40 -7.21
N ARG A 195 -6.31 -25.68 -6.92
CA ARG A 195 -6.26 -26.78 -7.88
C ARG A 195 -7.46 -27.70 -7.73
N TYR A 196 -7.92 -28.28 -8.83
CA TYR A 196 -8.93 -29.33 -8.84
C TYR A 196 -8.57 -30.42 -9.87
N SER A 197 -9.03 -31.65 -9.61
CA SER A 197 -8.86 -32.80 -10.51
C SER A 197 -10.00 -33.81 -10.29
N ASN A 198 -10.30 -34.64 -11.29
CA ASN A 198 -11.14 -35.83 -11.11
C ASN A 198 -10.42 -36.94 -10.32
N ASP A 199 -9.09 -36.95 -10.35
CA ASP A 199 -8.29 -37.93 -9.63
C ASP A 199 -8.06 -37.50 -8.18
N SER A 200 -7.77 -38.47 -7.32
CA SER A 200 -7.43 -38.18 -5.92
C SER A 200 -6.05 -37.54 -5.83
N ILE A 201 -6.03 -36.27 -5.41
CA ILE A 201 -4.85 -35.41 -5.23
C ILE A 201 -4.44 -35.21 -3.77
N PHE A 202 -5.14 -35.86 -2.83
CA PHE A 202 -4.86 -35.76 -1.39
C PHE A 202 -3.74 -36.71 -0.96
N GLY A 203 -2.85 -36.24 -0.09
CA GLY A 203 -1.75 -37.02 0.47
C GLY A 203 -0.67 -37.41 -0.55
N LYS A 204 -0.72 -36.84 -1.77
CA LYS A 204 0.20 -37.16 -2.86
C LYS A 204 1.03 -35.93 -3.20
N ALA A 205 2.35 -36.06 -3.08
CA ALA A 205 3.28 -35.03 -3.50
C ALA A 205 3.28 -34.94 -5.04
N GLN A 206 2.81 -33.80 -5.57
CA GLN A 206 2.88 -33.48 -6.99
C GLN A 206 3.89 -32.35 -7.22
N THR A 207 4.83 -32.59 -8.13
CA THR A 207 5.94 -31.68 -8.44
C THR A 207 5.79 -30.95 -9.77
N SER A 208 4.80 -31.33 -10.58
CA SER A 208 4.48 -30.75 -11.89
C SER A 208 2.99 -30.41 -11.97
N PRO A 209 2.61 -29.26 -12.56
CA PRO A 209 3.48 -28.32 -13.24
C PRO A 209 4.25 -27.42 -12.26
N SER A 210 5.53 -27.17 -12.55
CA SER A 210 6.37 -26.23 -11.81
C SER A 210 6.67 -24.98 -12.63
N PHE A 211 6.91 -23.87 -11.93
CA PHE A 211 7.47 -22.67 -12.53
C PHE A 211 8.45 -22.02 -11.56
N THR A 212 9.40 -21.28 -12.12
CA THR A 212 10.42 -20.57 -11.38
C THR A 212 10.37 -19.08 -11.71
N MET A 213 10.75 -18.26 -10.74
CA MET A 213 10.89 -16.81 -10.92
C MET A 213 12.15 -16.37 -10.19
N TRP A 214 12.89 -15.43 -10.75
CA TRP A 214 14.09 -14.90 -10.11
C TRP A 214 14.24 -13.42 -10.38
N ASN A 215 15.00 -12.76 -9.52
CA ASN A 215 15.41 -11.39 -9.75
C ASN A 215 16.51 -11.34 -10.82
N LEU A 216 16.49 -10.32 -11.69
CA LEU A 216 17.49 -10.16 -12.75
C LEU A 216 18.88 -9.71 -12.24
N GLN A 217 18.96 -9.17 -11.02
CA GLN A 217 20.22 -8.75 -10.42
C GLN A 217 20.95 -9.91 -9.74
N ASN A 218 22.28 -9.87 -9.85
CA ASN A 218 23.16 -10.86 -9.22
C ASN A 218 23.64 -10.39 -7.84
N VAL A 219 24.01 -11.34 -7.00
CA VAL A 219 24.70 -11.10 -5.72
C VAL A 219 26.17 -10.78 -5.99
N SER A 220 26.75 -9.90 -5.17
CA SER A 220 28.15 -9.46 -5.33
C SER A 220 29.15 -10.54 -4.89
N ASN A 221 28.88 -11.23 -3.77
CA ASN A 221 29.66 -12.35 -3.28
C ASN A 221 28.84 -13.64 -3.40
N VAL A 222 29.18 -14.46 -4.39
CA VAL A 222 28.40 -15.65 -4.76
C VAL A 222 28.62 -16.81 -3.79
N GLU A 223 29.85 -17.00 -3.31
CA GLU A 223 30.23 -18.17 -2.49
C GLU A 223 29.58 -18.10 -1.11
N ASP A 224 29.79 -16.99 -0.40
CA ASP A 224 29.21 -16.78 0.94
C ASP A 224 27.68 -16.77 0.90
N PHE A 225 27.11 -16.14 -0.13
CA PHE A 225 25.67 -16.12 -0.32
C PHE A 225 25.10 -17.53 -0.54
N ASN A 226 25.73 -18.34 -1.41
CA ASN A 226 25.27 -19.70 -1.69
C ASN A 226 25.42 -20.61 -0.47
N GLN A 227 26.48 -20.45 0.32
CA GLN A 227 26.68 -21.21 1.56
C GLN A 227 25.59 -20.89 2.58
N VAL A 228 25.34 -19.60 2.84
CA VAL A 228 24.29 -19.16 3.79
C VAL A 228 22.91 -19.53 3.28
N LEU A 229 22.66 -19.39 1.97
CA LEU A 229 21.41 -19.81 1.34
C LEU A 229 21.18 -21.31 1.51
N GLY A 230 22.20 -22.15 1.29
CA GLY A 230 22.11 -23.60 1.45
C GLY A 230 21.71 -24.00 2.87
N ASN A 231 22.38 -23.42 3.88
CA ASN A 231 22.06 -23.66 5.29
C ASN A 231 20.64 -23.19 5.65
N LEU A 232 20.25 -22.01 5.18
CA LEU A 232 18.90 -21.45 5.37
C LEU A 232 17.83 -22.36 4.75
N MET A 233 18.05 -22.83 3.51
CA MET A 233 17.11 -23.73 2.82
C MET A 233 16.99 -25.08 3.55
N ALA A 234 18.09 -25.64 4.05
CA ALA A 234 18.09 -26.89 4.82
C ALA A 234 17.31 -26.75 6.14
N SER A 235 17.51 -25.65 6.87
CA SER A 235 16.77 -25.33 8.10
C SER A 235 15.27 -25.17 7.83
N LEU A 236 14.92 -24.34 6.84
CA LEU A 236 13.53 -24.09 6.45
C LEU A 236 12.80 -25.36 6.00
N ARG A 237 13.49 -26.25 5.29
CA ARG A 237 12.92 -27.54 4.87
C ARG A 237 12.44 -28.34 6.08
N SER A 238 13.28 -28.50 7.10
CA SER A 238 12.93 -29.25 8.31
C SER A 238 11.79 -28.56 9.06
N LYS A 239 11.87 -27.24 9.26
CA LYS A 239 10.85 -26.46 9.98
C LYS A 239 9.48 -26.46 9.29
N ALA A 240 9.45 -26.36 7.96
CA ALA A 240 8.19 -26.40 7.22
C ALA A 240 7.60 -27.83 7.21
N ALA A 241 8.45 -28.85 7.07
CA ALA A 241 8.02 -30.25 6.99
C ALA A 241 7.43 -30.78 8.31
N SER A 242 7.96 -30.32 9.45
CA SER A 242 7.49 -30.73 10.79
C SER A 242 6.16 -30.10 11.23
N GLY A 243 5.61 -29.16 10.44
CA GLY A 243 4.30 -28.56 10.73
C GLY A 243 3.16 -29.59 10.78
N ASP A 244 2.07 -29.28 11.48
CA ASP A 244 0.95 -30.21 11.64
C ASP A 244 -0.04 -30.17 10.45
N TRP A 245 -1.19 -30.83 10.60
CA TRP A 245 -2.27 -30.89 9.60
C TRP A 245 -2.91 -29.53 9.29
N ARG A 246 -2.68 -28.50 10.12
CA ARG A 246 -3.19 -27.14 9.88
C ARG A 246 -2.23 -26.33 9.03
N ARG A 247 -0.92 -26.47 9.26
CA ARG A 247 0.07 -25.58 8.65
C ARG A 247 1.46 -26.22 8.57
N LYS A 248 1.96 -26.39 7.34
CA LYS A 248 3.35 -26.75 7.01
C LYS A 248 4.07 -25.59 6.33
N PHE A 249 4.45 -24.59 7.11
CA PHE A 249 4.98 -23.30 6.64
C PHE A 249 6.10 -22.83 7.58
N ALA A 250 7.19 -22.32 7.02
CA ALA A 250 8.27 -21.73 7.79
C ALA A 250 8.87 -20.51 7.08
N THR A 251 9.33 -19.56 7.87
CA THR A 251 10.10 -18.39 7.44
C THR A 251 11.31 -18.21 8.32
N GLU A 252 12.42 -17.78 7.74
CA GLU A 252 13.66 -17.58 8.47
C GLU A 252 14.50 -16.51 7.78
N GLU A 253 15.40 -15.91 8.56
CA GLU A 253 16.36 -14.90 8.14
C GLU A 253 17.75 -15.38 8.54
N ALA A 254 18.70 -15.30 7.61
CA ALA A 254 20.11 -15.62 7.88
C ALA A 254 21.00 -14.49 7.37
N ASN A 255 22.01 -14.12 8.15
CA ASN A 255 22.93 -13.05 7.81
C ASN A 255 24.10 -13.60 6.98
N VAL A 256 24.36 -13.00 5.82
CA VAL A 256 25.55 -13.26 4.99
C VAL A 256 26.70 -12.37 5.44
N THR A 257 26.39 -11.09 5.70
CA THR A 257 27.30 -10.11 6.31
C THR A 257 26.55 -9.33 7.38
N SER A 258 27.22 -8.37 8.05
CA SER A 258 26.55 -7.46 9.00
C SER A 258 25.47 -6.56 8.36
N PHE A 259 25.40 -6.49 7.03
CA PHE A 259 24.51 -5.60 6.26
C PHE A 259 23.71 -6.31 5.16
N GLN A 260 23.93 -7.62 4.95
CA GLN A 260 23.21 -8.40 3.95
C GLN A 260 22.63 -9.66 4.60
N SER A 261 21.31 -9.80 4.52
CA SER A 261 20.57 -10.96 5.01
C SER A 261 19.80 -11.64 3.89
N ILE A 262 19.55 -12.93 4.03
CA ILE A 262 18.69 -13.73 3.16
C ILE A 262 17.42 -14.06 3.93
N TYR A 263 16.29 -13.67 3.36
CA TYR A 263 14.96 -14.04 3.82
C TYR A 263 14.49 -15.25 3.04
N GLY A 264 14.15 -16.32 3.73
CA GLY A 264 13.63 -17.54 3.13
C GLY A 264 12.24 -17.88 3.64
N LEU A 265 11.47 -18.55 2.78
CA LEU A 265 10.14 -19.07 3.05
C LEU A 265 9.99 -20.44 2.37
N MET A 266 9.44 -21.41 3.09
CA MET A 266 9.06 -22.71 2.55
C MET A 266 7.65 -23.10 3.00
N GLN A 267 6.93 -23.77 2.12
CA GLN A 267 5.58 -24.24 2.42
C GLN A 267 5.24 -25.52 1.67
N CYS A 268 4.50 -26.41 2.33
CA CYS A 268 3.86 -27.59 1.75
C CYS A 268 2.34 -27.56 1.94
N THR A 269 1.63 -28.39 1.18
CA THR A 269 0.23 -28.71 1.50
C THR A 269 0.20 -29.59 2.77
N PRO A 270 -0.57 -29.21 3.81
CA PRO A 270 -0.63 -29.94 5.09
C PRO A 270 -1.13 -31.40 5.04
N ASP A 271 -1.73 -31.85 3.93
CA ASP A 271 -2.15 -33.23 3.72
C ASP A 271 -0.98 -34.21 3.47
N LEU A 272 0.24 -33.70 3.25
CA LEU A 272 1.42 -34.53 3.07
C LEU A 272 1.99 -35.03 4.40
N SER A 273 2.61 -36.20 4.38
CA SER A 273 3.50 -36.61 5.47
C SER A 273 4.70 -35.67 5.58
N GLU A 274 5.35 -35.62 6.75
CA GLU A 274 6.60 -34.88 6.94
C GLU A 274 7.67 -35.29 5.92
N LEU A 275 7.82 -36.61 5.68
CA LEU A 275 8.76 -37.15 4.69
C LEU A 275 8.42 -36.69 3.26
N SER A 276 7.15 -36.78 2.86
CA SER A 276 6.71 -36.37 1.52
C SER A 276 6.87 -34.86 1.30
N CYS A 277 6.59 -34.04 2.33
CA CYS A 277 6.84 -32.60 2.27
C CYS A 277 8.33 -32.29 2.17
N SER A 278 9.15 -32.91 3.02
CA SER A 278 10.61 -32.74 3.00
C SER A 278 11.21 -33.09 1.63
N ASN A 279 10.82 -34.23 1.05
CA ASN A 279 11.26 -34.65 -0.28
C ASN A 279 10.82 -33.69 -1.39
N CYS A 280 9.59 -33.14 -1.31
CA CYS A 280 9.12 -32.14 -2.26
C CYS A 280 9.95 -30.85 -2.19
N LEU A 281 10.20 -30.35 -0.98
CA LEU A 281 11.00 -29.15 -0.73
C LEU A 281 12.45 -29.36 -1.14
N GLU A 282 13.05 -30.52 -0.86
CA GLU A 282 14.39 -30.88 -1.36
C GLU A 282 14.46 -30.88 -2.88
N GLY A 283 13.45 -31.45 -3.54
CA GLY A 283 13.33 -31.35 -5.00
C GLY A 283 13.23 -29.90 -5.51
N ALA A 284 12.58 -29.00 -4.76
CA ALA A 284 12.54 -27.58 -5.10
C ALA A 284 13.88 -26.87 -4.85
N ILE A 285 14.60 -27.21 -3.78
CA ILE A 285 15.94 -26.68 -3.48
C ILE A 285 16.92 -27.05 -4.61
N ASN A 286 16.83 -28.29 -5.11
CA ASN A 286 17.68 -28.79 -6.19
C ASN A 286 17.46 -28.08 -7.54
N GLU A 287 16.38 -27.28 -7.70
CA GLU A 287 16.18 -26.44 -8.88
C GLU A 287 16.88 -25.07 -8.78
N ILE A 288 17.27 -24.62 -7.58
CA ILE A 288 17.92 -23.32 -7.36
C ILE A 288 19.19 -23.15 -8.21
N PRO A 289 20.12 -24.13 -8.30
CA PRO A 289 21.33 -24.00 -9.11
C PRO A 289 21.04 -23.84 -10.61
N THR A 290 19.88 -24.25 -11.08
CA THR A 290 19.51 -24.18 -12.50
C THR A 290 18.71 -22.93 -12.81
N CYS A 291 17.72 -22.57 -11.99
CA CYS A 291 16.86 -21.41 -12.26
C CYS A 291 17.46 -20.08 -11.82
N CYS A 292 18.17 -20.10 -10.69
CA CYS A 292 18.29 -18.94 -9.82
C CYS A 292 19.71 -18.76 -9.29
N ASN A 293 20.70 -19.44 -9.91
CA ASN A 293 22.10 -19.36 -9.52
C ASN A 293 22.60 -17.91 -9.56
N ARG A 294 23.29 -17.49 -8.49
CA ARG A 294 23.83 -16.13 -8.28
C ARG A 294 22.77 -15.03 -8.19
N ARG A 295 21.47 -15.33 -8.21
CA ARG A 295 20.40 -14.32 -8.20
C ARG A 295 20.11 -13.85 -6.78
N LYS A 296 19.84 -12.55 -6.62
CA LYS A 296 19.47 -11.94 -5.33
C LYS A 296 18.17 -12.48 -4.73
N ALA A 297 17.30 -13.04 -5.55
CA ALA A 297 16.06 -13.67 -5.13
C ALA A 297 15.65 -14.76 -6.14
N GLY A 298 15.02 -15.81 -5.64
CA GLY A 298 14.53 -16.93 -6.43
C GLY A 298 13.28 -17.53 -5.82
N ARG A 299 12.44 -18.11 -6.67
CA ARG A 299 11.19 -18.77 -6.31
C ARG A 299 11.05 -20.03 -7.12
N VAL A 300 10.74 -21.14 -6.47
CA VAL A 300 10.38 -22.41 -7.11
C VAL A 300 9.01 -22.80 -6.58
N VAL A 301 8.05 -22.92 -7.48
CA VAL A 301 6.65 -23.21 -7.13
C VAL A 301 6.25 -24.52 -7.77
N LYS A 302 5.74 -25.45 -6.94
CA LYS A 302 5.16 -26.73 -7.34
C LYS A 302 3.75 -26.85 -6.74
N PRO A 303 2.93 -27.81 -7.20
CA PRO A 303 1.57 -27.99 -6.69
C PRO A 303 1.51 -28.35 -5.20
N SER A 304 2.47 -29.15 -4.71
CA SER A 304 2.50 -29.64 -3.33
C SER A 304 3.44 -28.88 -2.40
N CYS A 305 4.40 -28.12 -2.94
CA CYS A 305 5.35 -27.35 -2.15
C CYS A 305 5.90 -26.16 -2.92
N ASN A 306 6.39 -25.16 -2.21
CA ASN A 306 7.10 -24.04 -2.81
C ASN A 306 8.17 -23.48 -1.88
N LEU A 307 9.17 -22.86 -2.47
CA LEU A 307 10.16 -22.06 -1.76
C LEU A 307 10.30 -20.68 -2.41
N ARG A 308 10.69 -19.71 -1.59
CA ARG A 308 11.10 -18.39 -2.02
C ARG A 308 12.24 -17.92 -1.14
N TYR A 309 13.25 -17.32 -1.76
CA TYR A 309 14.31 -16.61 -1.04
C TYR A 309 14.55 -15.24 -1.69
N GLY A 310 15.08 -14.32 -0.91
CA GLY A 310 15.43 -12.99 -1.38
C GLY A 310 16.28 -12.22 -0.38
N THR A 311 17.02 -11.24 -0.90
CA THR A 311 17.76 -10.26 -0.08
C THR A 311 16.86 -9.17 0.53
N TYR A 312 15.55 -9.25 0.29
CA TYR A 312 14.51 -8.41 0.86
C TYR A 312 13.42 -9.28 1.50
N ARG A 313 12.76 -8.78 2.53
CA ARG A 313 11.68 -9.49 3.21
C ARG A 313 10.37 -9.38 2.40
N PHE A 314 9.68 -10.50 2.18
CA PHE A 314 8.46 -10.59 1.35
C PHE A 314 7.28 -11.29 2.05
N TYR A 315 7.36 -11.44 3.38
CA TYR A 315 6.34 -12.04 4.25
C TYR A 315 6.14 -11.21 5.53
N TYR A 316 4.97 -11.32 6.15
CA TYR A 316 4.61 -10.54 7.36
C TYR A 316 5.03 -11.25 8.68
N PHE A 317 5.47 -10.48 9.68
CA PHE A 317 5.96 -10.97 10.98
C PHE A 317 4.85 -11.50 11.91
N THR A 318 3.59 -11.13 11.69
CA THR A 318 2.50 -11.28 12.67
C THR A 318 1.83 -12.66 12.70
N ALA A 319 2.01 -13.52 11.69
CA ALA A 319 1.30 -14.81 11.61
C ALA A 319 2.20 -16.06 11.64
N ALA A 320 3.52 -15.91 11.51
CA ALA A 320 4.47 -17.03 11.46
C ALA A 320 4.88 -17.55 12.85
N ASN A 321 4.71 -16.75 13.90
CA ASN A 321 5.15 -17.07 15.28
C ASN A 321 4.01 -17.12 16.30
N ALA A 322 2.73 -17.13 15.87
CA ALA A 322 1.63 -17.32 16.81
C ALA A 322 1.65 -18.79 17.29
N PRO A 323 1.86 -19.07 18.60
CA PRO A 323 1.74 -20.43 19.10
C PRO A 323 0.30 -20.92 18.89
N PRO A 324 0.07 -22.21 18.61
CA PRO A 324 -1.28 -22.76 18.53
C PRO A 324 -2.02 -22.52 19.86
N PRO A 325 -3.33 -22.23 19.83
CA PRO A 325 -4.10 -21.97 21.05
C PRO A 325 -3.98 -23.15 22.01
N THR A 326 -3.51 -22.86 23.21
CA THR A 326 -3.18 -23.83 24.25
C THR A 326 -4.44 -24.55 24.71
N ALA A 327 -4.42 -25.89 24.67
CA ALA A 327 -5.45 -26.70 25.34
C ALA A 327 -5.40 -26.42 26.85
N THR A 328 -6.57 -26.27 27.47
CA THR A 328 -6.78 -26.05 28.91
C THR A 328 -5.94 -26.97 29.79
N PRO A 329 -5.24 -26.45 30.81
CA PRO A 329 -4.50 -27.31 31.75
C PRO A 329 -5.42 -27.86 32.85
N GLN A 330 -5.35 -29.18 33.07
CA GLN A 330 -5.76 -29.82 34.32
C GLN A 330 -4.69 -29.63 35.42
N PRO A 331 -5.09 -29.61 36.71
CA PRO A 331 -4.21 -29.23 37.81
C PRO A 331 -3.37 -30.39 38.34
N SER A 332 -2.14 -30.09 38.75
CA SER A 332 -1.30 -30.97 39.57
C SER A 332 -0.61 -30.17 40.70
N PRO A 333 -0.21 -30.84 41.81
CA PRO A 333 -0.16 -30.27 43.17
C PRO A 333 1.17 -29.58 43.54
N PRO A 334 1.25 -28.95 44.74
CA PRO A 334 2.26 -27.95 45.08
C PRO A 334 3.53 -28.56 45.70
N SER A 335 4.68 -27.93 45.43
CA SER A 335 5.91 -28.11 46.21
C SER A 335 6.63 -26.77 46.40
N ALA A 336 7.27 -26.67 47.56
CA ALA A 336 7.68 -25.48 48.29
C ALA A 336 8.93 -24.75 47.77
N ASP A 337 8.88 -23.43 47.99
CA ASP A 337 9.87 -22.54 48.64
C ASP A 337 11.37 -22.81 48.44
N LEU A 338 12.08 -21.78 47.95
CA LEU A 338 13.22 -21.17 48.66
C LEU A 338 13.66 -19.85 47.98
N SER A 339 13.97 -18.88 48.83
CA SER A 339 14.22 -17.45 48.57
C SER A 339 15.65 -17.11 48.05
N PRO A 340 15.92 -15.84 47.64
CA PRO A 340 17.03 -15.45 46.74
C PRO A 340 18.16 -14.64 47.41
N GLN A 341 19.29 -14.44 46.70
CA GLN A 341 20.22 -13.27 46.69
C GLN A 341 21.57 -13.61 45.99
N PRO A 342 22.49 -12.65 45.69
CA PRO A 342 22.35 -11.25 45.22
C PRO A 342 23.31 -10.85 44.06
N LEU A 343 23.11 -9.60 43.59
CA LEU A 343 23.87 -8.80 42.61
C LEU A 343 25.41 -8.72 42.83
N ALA A 344 26.17 -8.61 41.74
CA ALA A 344 27.52 -8.03 41.72
C ALA A 344 27.79 -7.22 40.41
N ASN A 345 28.31 -6.01 40.60
CA ASN A 345 28.73 -4.99 39.63
C ASN A 345 30.10 -5.28 39.00
N THR A 346 30.38 -4.77 37.78
CA THR A 346 31.58 -4.01 37.29
C THR A 346 31.61 -4.01 35.75
N THR A 347 32.05 -3.02 34.95
CA THR A 347 32.54 -1.64 35.12
C THR A 347 32.39 -0.94 33.76
N SER A 348 32.19 0.37 33.81
CA SER A 348 32.21 1.36 32.74
C SER A 348 33.52 1.44 31.96
N THR A 349 33.43 1.70 30.65
CA THR A 349 34.47 2.41 29.88
C THR A 349 33.83 3.69 29.33
N GLN A 350 34.30 4.84 29.80
CA GLN A 350 33.86 6.17 29.41
C GLN A 350 34.44 6.57 28.05
N ALA A 351 33.61 7.17 27.19
CA ALA A 351 34.01 8.10 26.15
C ALA A 351 32.94 9.20 26.04
N ASN A 352 33.21 10.36 26.64
CA ASN A 352 32.68 11.71 26.34
C ASN A 352 31.18 11.87 25.97
N ASP A 353 30.26 11.59 26.89
CA ASP A 353 28.81 11.85 26.76
C ASP A 353 28.25 12.80 27.86
N GLU A 354 29.09 13.51 28.61
CA GLU A 354 28.62 14.22 29.81
C GLU A 354 28.01 15.62 29.56
N ASP A 355 28.24 16.25 28.39
CA ASP A 355 27.63 17.56 28.07
C ASP A 355 26.29 17.48 27.30
N ASP A 356 25.94 16.32 26.73
CA ASP A 356 24.76 16.18 25.85
C ASP A 356 23.49 15.65 26.57
N ILE A 357 23.63 15.06 27.76
CA ILE A 357 22.50 14.50 28.55
C ILE A 357 21.78 15.59 29.36
N ILE A 358 22.49 16.67 29.75
CA ILE A 358 22.00 17.71 30.67
C ILE A 358 20.84 18.54 30.07
N ASN A 359 20.70 18.61 28.74
CA ASN A 359 19.67 19.44 28.10
C ASN A 359 18.31 18.72 27.89
N VAL A 360 18.29 17.38 27.90
CA VAL A 360 17.08 16.59 27.61
C VAL A 360 16.18 16.47 28.85
N GLU A 361 16.73 16.50 30.06
CA GLU A 361 15.96 16.46 31.32
C GLU A 361 15.07 17.70 31.50
N SER A 362 15.46 18.85 30.95
CA SER A 362 14.68 20.10 31.04
C SER A 362 13.35 20.08 30.24
N LEU A 363 13.19 19.12 29.34
CA LEU A 363 12.03 18.96 28.46
C LEU A 363 11.01 17.92 28.98
N HIS A 364 11.22 17.41 30.19
CA HIS A 364 10.34 16.40 30.79
C HIS A 364 9.07 17.04 31.38
N PHE A 365 7.90 16.55 30.98
CA PHE A 365 6.61 16.89 31.56
C PHE A 365 6.12 15.77 32.47
N ASP A 366 5.55 16.15 33.59
CA ASP A 366 4.86 15.24 34.49
C ASP A 366 3.55 14.71 33.85
N PHE A 367 3.25 13.43 34.07
CA PHE A 367 2.09 12.78 33.46
C PHE A 367 0.77 13.43 33.91
N ASP A 368 0.64 13.84 35.17
CA ASP A 368 -0.58 14.47 35.67
C ASP A 368 -0.81 15.84 35.02
N THR A 369 0.27 16.57 34.75
CA THR A 369 0.18 17.83 33.99
C THR A 369 -0.44 17.61 32.62
N ILE A 370 0.01 16.58 31.89
CA ILE A 370 -0.49 16.27 30.54
C ILE A 370 -1.89 15.65 30.59
N ARG A 371 -2.17 14.80 31.58
CA ARG A 371 -3.48 14.22 31.83
C ARG A 371 -4.52 15.31 32.08
N VAL A 372 -4.22 16.31 32.91
CA VAL A 372 -5.11 17.46 33.15
C VAL A 372 -5.25 18.30 31.89
N ALA A 373 -4.14 18.64 31.22
CA ALA A 373 -4.14 19.48 30.02
C ALA A 373 -4.99 18.90 28.88
N THR A 374 -5.04 17.57 28.76
CA THR A 374 -5.80 16.86 27.72
C THR A 374 -7.22 16.47 28.16
N ASN A 375 -7.65 16.86 29.37
CA ASN A 375 -8.89 16.39 30.00
C ASN A 375 -8.98 14.86 30.02
N ASN A 376 -7.97 14.23 30.60
CA ASN A 376 -7.78 12.78 30.70
C ASN A 376 -7.84 12.07 29.33
N PHE A 377 -7.15 12.63 28.33
CA PHE A 377 -7.14 12.11 26.95
C PHE A 377 -8.55 11.90 26.37
N SER A 378 -9.47 12.84 26.64
CA SER A 378 -10.85 12.76 26.16
C SER A 378 -10.92 12.65 24.64
N ASP A 379 -11.81 11.79 24.13
CA ASP A 379 -12.06 11.68 22.69
C ASP A 379 -12.52 12.99 22.05
N SER A 380 -13.12 13.90 22.83
CA SER A 380 -13.48 15.26 22.36
C SER A 380 -12.27 16.13 21.99
N ASN A 381 -11.11 15.83 22.58
CA ASN A 381 -9.84 16.50 22.31
C ASN A 381 -9.01 15.76 21.27
N LYS A 382 -9.48 14.64 20.71
CA LYS A 382 -8.71 13.84 19.76
C LYS A 382 -8.61 14.56 18.41
N LEU A 383 -7.39 14.86 18.00
CA LEU A 383 -7.08 15.50 16.72
C LEU A 383 -6.99 14.48 15.58
N GLY A 384 -6.56 13.26 15.88
CA GLY A 384 -6.41 12.19 14.91
C GLY A 384 -5.81 10.92 15.52
N GLN A 385 -5.70 9.87 14.72
CA GLN A 385 -5.04 8.63 15.10
C GLN A 385 -4.33 8.03 13.89
N GLY A 386 -3.01 7.90 13.99
CA GLY A 386 -2.17 7.24 12.99
C GLY A 386 -1.76 5.83 13.43
N GLY A 387 -0.83 5.22 12.68
CA GLY A 387 -0.25 3.91 13.02
C GLY A 387 0.52 3.87 14.34
N PHE A 388 0.85 5.04 14.90
CA PHE A 388 1.71 5.19 16.08
C PHE A 388 0.93 5.56 17.35
N GLY A 389 -0.37 5.80 17.23
CA GLY A 389 -1.25 6.12 18.34
C GLY A 389 -2.10 7.38 18.11
N PRO A 390 -2.99 7.68 19.06
CA PRO A 390 -3.82 8.87 19.02
C PRO A 390 -3.04 10.16 19.36
N VAL A 391 -3.47 11.26 18.76
CA VAL A 391 -2.99 12.61 19.05
C VAL A 391 -4.14 13.43 19.63
N TYR A 392 -3.89 14.13 20.73
CA TYR A 392 -4.87 14.93 21.46
C TYR A 392 -4.46 16.40 21.49
N LYS A 393 -5.44 17.30 21.42
CA LYS A 393 -5.27 18.69 21.80
C LYS A 393 -5.23 18.78 23.33
N GLY A 394 -4.31 19.57 23.85
CA GLY A 394 -4.27 19.92 25.27
C GLY A 394 -4.11 21.42 25.45
N LYS A 395 -4.38 21.90 26.65
CA LYS A 395 -4.08 23.26 27.07
C LYS A 395 -3.36 23.24 28.41
N LEU A 396 -2.12 23.72 28.42
CA LEU A 396 -1.31 23.80 29.64
C LEU A 396 -1.86 24.88 30.58
N SER A 397 -1.48 24.81 31.86
CA SER A 397 -1.91 25.76 32.90
C SER A 397 -1.52 27.21 32.61
N ASN A 398 -0.42 27.42 31.88
CA ASN A 398 0.02 28.72 31.39
C ASN A 398 -0.81 29.25 30.20
N GLY A 399 -1.83 28.52 29.75
CA GLY A 399 -2.72 28.87 28.65
C GLY A 399 -2.23 28.44 27.26
N GLN A 400 -1.05 27.81 27.15
CA GLN A 400 -0.49 27.37 25.89
C GLN A 400 -1.22 26.14 25.34
N ASP A 401 -1.70 26.22 24.09
CA ASP A 401 -2.26 25.07 23.36
C ASP A 401 -1.13 24.13 22.90
N ILE A 402 -1.31 22.84 23.11
CA ILE A 402 -0.36 21.78 22.78
C ILE A 402 -1.01 20.63 22.01
N ALA A 403 -0.20 19.87 21.28
CA ALA A 403 -0.60 18.59 20.69
C ALA A 403 0.17 17.45 21.37
N VAL A 404 -0.55 16.45 21.88
CA VAL A 404 0.00 15.34 22.65
C VAL A 404 -0.16 14.05 21.88
N LYS A 405 0.94 13.49 21.37
CA LYS A 405 0.99 12.19 20.71
C LYS A 405 1.25 11.12 21.76
N ARG A 406 0.28 10.24 21.99
CA ARG A 406 0.38 9.12 22.94
C ARG A 406 0.76 7.85 22.19
N LEU A 407 1.97 7.35 22.40
CA LEU A 407 2.46 6.18 21.68
C LEU A 407 1.90 4.89 22.29
N SER A 408 1.58 3.92 21.44
CA SER A 408 1.00 2.64 21.86
C SER A 408 1.98 1.75 22.64
N SER A 409 1.60 1.32 23.84
CA SER A 409 2.44 0.57 24.80
C SER A 409 2.75 -0.89 24.43
N GLY A 410 2.27 -1.39 23.28
CA GLY A 410 2.30 -2.82 22.92
C GLY A 410 3.20 -3.22 21.75
N SER A 411 3.93 -2.28 21.14
CA SER A 411 4.83 -2.58 20.02
C SER A 411 6.25 -2.18 20.36
N GLY A 412 7.23 -3.07 20.14
CA GLY A 412 8.67 -2.71 20.23
C GLY A 412 9.08 -1.60 19.26
N GLN A 413 8.17 -1.19 18.36
CA GLN A 413 8.34 -0.06 17.47
C GLN A 413 8.05 1.30 18.13
N GLY A 414 7.07 1.39 19.03
CA GLY A 414 6.70 2.65 19.69
C GLY A 414 7.83 3.20 20.58
N GLU A 415 8.59 2.32 21.24
CA GLU A 415 9.77 2.73 22.03
C GLU A 415 10.93 3.20 21.12
N LEU A 416 11.10 2.51 19.99
CA LEU A 416 11.84 2.91 18.79
C LEU A 416 11.69 4.40 18.46
N GLU A 417 10.46 4.72 18.12
CA GLU A 417 10.03 6.03 17.63
C GLU A 417 10.10 7.08 18.71
N PHE A 418 9.73 6.74 19.94
CA PHE A 418 9.87 7.63 21.08
C PHE A 418 11.31 8.11 21.25
N LYS A 419 12.28 7.17 21.28
CA LYS A 419 13.70 7.51 21.41
C LYS A 419 14.19 8.36 20.24
N ASN A 420 13.79 8.02 19.01
CA ASN A 420 14.15 8.81 17.83
C ASN A 420 13.59 10.23 17.94
N GLU A 421 12.30 10.41 18.22
CA GLU A 421 11.67 11.74 18.26
C GLU A 421 12.24 12.60 19.40
N VAL A 422 12.50 12.04 20.59
CA VAL A 422 13.12 12.79 21.69
C VAL A 422 14.55 13.19 21.37
N VAL A 423 15.40 12.28 20.88
CA VAL A 423 16.81 12.58 20.61
C VAL A 423 16.98 13.51 19.40
N LEU A 424 16.13 13.36 18.38
CA LEU A 424 16.21 14.13 17.14
C LEU A 424 15.53 15.48 17.24
N VAL A 425 14.26 15.51 17.63
CA VAL A 425 13.40 16.69 17.45
C VAL A 425 13.63 17.73 18.53
N ALA A 426 14.11 17.34 19.71
CA ALA A 426 14.51 18.28 20.76
C ALA A 426 15.60 19.28 20.29
N LYS A 427 16.41 18.89 19.29
CA LYS A 427 17.51 19.70 18.75
C LYS A 427 17.14 20.47 17.47
N LEU A 428 15.91 20.30 16.95
CA LEU A 428 15.48 20.93 15.69
C LEU A 428 14.64 22.18 15.93
N GLN A 429 15.08 23.29 15.34
CA GLN A 429 14.35 24.55 15.39
C GLN A 429 14.35 25.20 14.02
N HIS A 430 13.22 25.11 13.33
CA HIS A 430 13.04 25.73 12.03
C HIS A 430 11.57 26.06 11.77
N ARG A 431 11.31 27.18 11.07
CA ARG A 431 9.94 27.67 10.82
C ARG A 431 9.04 26.68 10.08
N ASN A 432 9.64 25.81 9.26
CA ASN A 432 8.94 24.78 8.47
C ASN A 432 9.01 23.37 9.08
N LEU A 433 9.37 23.24 10.35
CA LEU A 433 9.27 21.99 11.11
C LEU A 433 8.33 22.20 12.31
N VAL A 434 7.65 21.15 12.74
CA VAL A 434 6.86 21.16 13.98
C VAL A 434 7.80 21.05 15.16
N ARG A 435 7.69 21.99 16.11
CA ARG A 435 8.53 22.04 17.30
C ARG A 435 8.06 21.07 18.38
N LEU A 436 8.95 20.19 18.82
CA LEU A 436 8.78 19.42 20.06
C LEU A 436 8.98 20.36 21.25
N LEU A 437 8.00 20.40 22.14
CA LEU A 437 8.03 21.17 23.38
C LEU A 437 8.57 20.33 24.55
N GLY A 438 8.35 19.01 24.50
CA GLY A 438 8.86 18.10 25.50
C GLY A 438 8.29 16.70 25.38
N PHE A 439 8.55 15.87 26.38
CA PHE A 439 8.11 14.48 26.44
C PHE A 439 7.71 14.07 27.86
N CYS A 440 6.94 13.00 28.00
CA CYS A 440 6.59 12.39 29.28
C CYS A 440 6.95 10.90 29.25
N LEU A 441 7.65 10.46 30.29
CA LEU A 441 8.01 9.07 30.56
C LEU A 441 7.47 8.68 31.94
N ASP A 442 6.33 7.99 31.99
CA ASP A 442 5.77 7.49 33.25
C ASP A 442 5.26 6.06 33.11
N GLY A 443 5.90 5.11 33.80
CA GLY A 443 5.61 3.68 33.66
C GLY A 443 5.62 3.18 32.20
N ALA A 444 4.46 2.78 31.69
CA ALA A 444 4.24 2.34 30.31
C ALA A 444 3.82 3.46 29.34
N GLU A 445 3.63 4.68 29.84
CA GLU A 445 3.24 5.84 29.05
C GLU A 445 4.45 6.46 28.35
N ARG A 446 4.26 6.76 27.07
CA ARG A 446 5.24 7.42 26.21
C ARG A 446 4.51 8.53 25.48
N LEU A 447 4.65 9.78 25.95
CA LEU A 447 3.97 10.93 25.37
C LEU A 447 4.96 11.91 24.77
N LEU A 448 4.64 12.43 23.60
CA LEU A 448 5.39 13.50 22.94
C LEU A 448 4.50 14.74 22.86
N ILE A 449 5.03 15.87 23.31
CA ILE A 449 4.32 17.14 23.43
C ILE A 449 4.86 18.09 22.37
N TYR A 450 4.00 18.48 21.44
CA TYR A 450 4.29 19.35 20.31
C TYR A 450 3.57 20.69 20.44
N GLU A 451 4.05 21.70 19.71
CA GLU A 451 3.25 22.89 19.45
C GLU A 451 1.93 22.51 18.74
N PHE A 452 0.83 23.15 19.13
CA PHE A 452 -0.43 22.95 18.43
C PHE A 452 -0.45 23.72 17.11
N VAL A 453 -0.69 23.01 16.00
CA VAL A 453 -0.76 23.57 14.65
C VAL A 453 -2.23 23.56 14.18
N PRO A 454 -2.86 24.73 13.96
CA PRO A 454 -4.33 24.83 13.92
C PRO A 454 -4.99 24.30 12.63
N ASN A 455 -4.34 24.39 11.46
CA ASN A 455 -4.97 24.04 10.19
C ASN A 455 -4.72 22.58 9.76
N THR A 456 -4.70 21.63 10.71
CA THR A 456 -4.55 20.17 10.46
C THR A 456 -3.45 19.82 9.43
N SER A 457 -3.50 18.64 8.80
CA SER A 457 -2.55 18.19 7.79
C SER A 457 -2.99 18.51 6.36
N LEU A 458 -2.01 18.63 5.46
CA LEU A 458 -2.20 19.02 4.06
C LEU A 458 -3.11 18.07 3.28
N ASP A 459 -3.09 16.77 3.60
CA ASP A 459 -3.95 15.76 2.97
C ASP A 459 -5.46 16.03 3.16
N HIS A 460 -5.84 16.61 4.32
CA HIS A 460 -7.21 17.05 4.58
C HIS A 460 -7.64 18.28 3.77
N PHE A 461 -6.70 19.02 3.19
CA PHE A 461 -7.02 20.13 2.28
C PHE A 461 -7.01 19.65 0.85
N ILE A 462 -5.92 19.02 0.42
CA ILE A 462 -5.69 18.75 -1.00
C ILE A 462 -6.58 17.65 -1.57
N PHE A 463 -7.04 16.70 -0.75
CA PHE A 463 -7.88 15.59 -1.22
C PHE A 463 -9.37 15.76 -0.87
N ASP A 464 -9.73 16.81 -0.13
CA ASP A 464 -11.11 17.16 0.16
C ASP A 464 -11.62 18.16 -0.90
N PRO A 465 -12.68 17.83 -1.68
CA PRO A 465 -13.13 18.70 -2.77
C PRO A 465 -13.50 20.14 -2.37
N ILE A 466 -13.92 20.35 -1.11
CA ILE A 466 -14.36 21.65 -0.60
C ILE A 466 -13.15 22.45 -0.10
N ARG A 467 -12.30 21.83 0.72
CA ARG A 467 -11.12 22.48 1.28
C ARG A 467 -10.03 22.70 0.24
N ARG A 468 -9.96 21.86 -0.80
CA ARG A 468 -9.02 22.01 -1.91
C ARG A 468 -9.15 23.35 -2.63
N ALA A 469 -10.37 23.89 -2.71
CA ALA A 469 -10.63 25.21 -3.28
C ALA A 469 -10.01 26.36 -2.46
N GLN A 470 -9.60 26.13 -1.21
CA GLN A 470 -8.90 27.10 -0.36
C GLN A 470 -7.40 27.14 -0.66
N LEU A 471 -6.87 26.17 -1.41
CA LEU A 471 -5.47 26.12 -1.84
C LEU A 471 -5.36 26.56 -3.31
N ASP A 472 -5.31 27.88 -3.53
CA ASP A 472 -4.92 28.45 -4.83
C ASP A 472 -3.44 28.15 -5.15
N TRP A 473 -3.02 28.49 -6.37
CA TRP A 473 -1.66 28.20 -6.80
C TRP A 473 -0.61 28.88 -5.92
N GLU A 474 -0.81 30.15 -5.55
CA GLU A 474 0.14 30.91 -4.72
C GLU A 474 0.38 30.20 -3.37
N ARG A 475 -0.69 29.74 -2.71
CA ARG A 475 -0.58 28.97 -1.46
C ARG A 475 0.11 27.63 -1.68
N ARG A 476 -0.23 26.90 -2.74
CA ARG A 476 0.44 25.62 -3.06
C ARG A 476 1.92 25.82 -3.34
N TYR A 477 2.30 26.85 -4.08
CA TYR A 477 3.69 27.19 -4.36
C TYR A 477 4.45 27.55 -3.07
N LYS A 478 3.85 28.36 -2.20
CA LYS A 478 4.40 28.68 -0.87
C LYS A 478 4.59 27.43 -0.01
N ILE A 479 3.66 26.48 -0.08
CA ILE A 479 3.75 25.18 0.58
C ILE A 479 4.91 24.37 0.01
N ILE A 480 5.03 24.23 -1.32
CA ILE A 480 6.15 23.53 -1.98
C ILE A 480 7.49 24.12 -1.53
N GLY A 481 7.65 25.45 -1.60
CA GLY A 481 8.86 26.14 -1.18
C GLY A 481 9.14 26.06 0.33
N GLY A 482 8.11 25.98 1.17
CA GLY A 482 8.26 25.78 2.60
C GLY A 482 8.71 24.35 2.96
N ILE A 483 8.15 23.33 2.30
CA ILE A 483 8.60 21.94 2.46
C ILE A 483 10.05 21.79 2.00
N ALA A 484 10.40 22.39 0.84
CA ALA A 484 11.76 22.34 0.31
C ALA A 484 12.79 22.93 1.29
N ARG A 485 12.47 24.09 1.90
CA ARG A 485 13.31 24.70 2.94
C ARG A 485 13.41 23.86 4.20
N GLY A 486 12.30 23.23 4.63
CA GLY A 486 12.31 22.32 5.78
C GLY A 486 13.22 21.11 5.57
N LEU A 487 13.17 20.49 4.39
CA LEU A 487 14.06 19.38 4.04
C LEU A 487 15.52 19.80 3.85
N LEU A 488 15.76 20.94 3.20
CA LEU A 488 17.11 21.51 3.08
C LEU A 488 17.75 21.69 4.46
N TYR A 489 16.98 22.24 5.41
CA TYR A 489 17.45 22.36 6.78
C TYR A 489 17.83 21.01 7.38
N LEU A 490 17.00 19.97 7.23
CA LEU A 490 17.29 18.62 7.75
C LEU A 490 18.53 17.97 7.10
N HIS A 491 18.76 18.22 5.81
CA HIS A 491 19.80 17.53 5.03
C HIS A 491 21.17 18.22 5.12
N GLU A 492 21.19 19.55 5.19
CA GLU A 492 22.39 20.36 4.99
C GLU A 492 22.60 21.43 6.08
N ASP A 493 21.57 22.17 6.51
CA ASP A 493 21.75 23.32 7.41
C ASP A 493 21.69 22.98 8.91
N SER A 494 21.15 21.83 9.29
CA SER A 494 21.13 21.38 10.69
C SER A 494 22.49 20.84 11.11
N ARG A 495 22.81 20.97 12.41
CA ARG A 495 24.07 20.45 12.99
C ARG A 495 24.29 18.96 12.69
N LEU A 496 23.21 18.20 12.62
CA LEU A 496 23.22 16.77 12.27
C LEU A 496 22.46 16.59 10.96
N ARG A 497 22.96 15.75 10.07
CA ARG A 497 22.22 15.38 8.86
C ARG A 497 21.13 14.38 9.21
N ILE A 498 19.88 14.71 8.90
CA ILE A 498 18.69 13.94 9.27
C ILE A 498 17.91 13.56 8.02
N ILE A 499 17.56 12.28 7.90
CA ILE A 499 16.70 11.77 6.83
C ILE A 499 15.34 11.41 7.42
N HIS A 500 14.27 11.98 6.89
CA HIS A 500 12.91 11.86 7.41
C HIS A 500 12.30 10.47 7.17
N ARG A 501 12.46 9.91 5.96
CA ARG A 501 12.01 8.56 5.51
C ARG A 501 10.50 8.31 5.44
N ASP A 502 9.67 9.14 6.07
CA ASP A 502 8.19 9.06 5.95
C ASP A 502 7.56 10.40 5.56
N LEU A 503 8.14 11.09 4.58
CA LEU A 503 7.59 12.36 4.08
C LEU A 503 6.36 12.09 3.19
N LYS A 504 5.21 12.67 3.54
CA LYS A 504 3.92 12.52 2.85
C LYS A 504 2.95 13.64 3.21
N ALA A 505 1.84 13.77 2.49
CA ALA A 505 0.89 14.86 2.68
C ALA A 505 0.28 14.90 4.10
N SER A 506 0.03 13.74 4.72
CA SER A 506 -0.49 13.69 6.10
C SER A 506 0.51 14.15 7.16
N ASN A 507 1.80 14.21 6.82
CA ASN A 507 2.87 14.61 7.73
C ASN A 507 3.29 16.08 7.52
N ILE A 508 2.60 16.82 6.65
CA ILE A 508 2.76 18.27 6.49
C ILE A 508 1.59 18.96 7.19
N LEU A 509 1.83 19.58 8.35
CA LEU A 509 0.84 20.38 9.05
C LEU A 509 0.83 21.82 8.52
N LEU A 510 -0.30 22.51 8.66
CA LEU A 510 -0.46 23.90 8.22
C LEU A 510 -0.70 24.82 9.42
N ASP A 511 0.12 25.86 9.57
CA ASP A 511 -0.07 26.89 10.60
C ASP A 511 -1.24 27.82 10.26
N ALA A 512 -1.53 28.79 11.14
CA ALA A 512 -2.65 29.71 11.00
C ALA A 512 -2.61 30.50 9.67
N GLU A 513 -1.42 30.78 9.16
CA GLU A 513 -1.15 31.49 7.91
C GLU A 513 -0.95 30.54 6.70
N MET A 514 -1.30 29.26 6.84
CA MET A 514 -1.18 28.21 5.82
C MET A 514 0.26 27.92 5.38
N ASN A 515 1.25 28.18 6.24
CA ASN A 515 2.62 27.75 5.99
C ASN A 515 2.81 26.28 6.40
N PRO A 516 3.63 25.51 5.66
CA PRO A 516 3.85 24.11 5.96
C PRO A 516 4.84 23.93 7.12
N LYS A 517 4.55 22.94 7.96
CA LYS A 517 5.44 22.42 8.99
C LYS A 517 5.54 20.89 8.85
N ILE A 518 6.75 20.38 8.61
CA ILE A 518 7.03 18.94 8.56
C ILE A 518 6.94 18.36 9.97
N SER A 519 6.27 17.22 10.10
CA SER A 519 6.00 16.53 11.35
C SER A 519 6.27 15.03 11.23
N ASP A 520 6.22 14.31 12.37
CA ASP A 520 6.32 12.85 12.46
C ASP A 520 7.70 12.27 12.13
N PHE A 521 8.66 12.53 13.01
CA PHE A 521 10.06 12.11 12.89
C PHE A 521 10.34 10.71 13.48
N GLY A 522 9.32 9.91 13.82
CA GLY A 522 9.50 8.58 14.44
C GLY A 522 10.39 7.62 13.64
N MET A 523 10.41 7.80 12.31
CA MET A 523 11.21 7.01 11.38
C MET A 523 12.55 7.65 11.00
N ALA A 524 12.83 8.85 11.49
CA ALA A 524 13.99 9.61 11.05
C ALA A 524 15.31 8.94 11.48
N ARG A 525 16.38 9.22 10.73
CA ARG A 525 17.72 8.68 10.99
C ARG A 525 18.79 9.77 10.93
N LEU A 526 19.77 9.64 11.80
CA LEU A 526 20.98 10.47 11.85
C LEU A 526 22.05 9.90 10.93
N PHE A 527 22.72 10.78 10.20
CA PHE A 527 24.07 10.52 9.72
C PHE A 527 25.08 11.30 10.55
N LEU A 528 26.17 10.62 10.90
CA LEU A 528 27.40 11.29 11.29
C LEU A 528 27.97 12.02 10.06
N VAL A 529 28.75 13.09 10.29
CA VAL A 529 29.13 14.11 9.30
C VAL A 529 29.68 13.53 7.99
N ASP A 530 30.31 12.35 8.01
CA ASP A 530 30.93 11.71 6.85
C ASP A 530 30.05 10.65 6.13
N GLN A 531 28.88 10.30 6.67
CA GLN A 531 27.97 9.35 6.05
C GLN A 531 27.03 10.05 5.05
N THR A 532 27.06 9.57 3.80
CA THR A 532 26.22 10.07 2.70
C THR A 532 25.05 9.13 2.38
N GLN A 533 25.19 7.86 2.75
CA GLN A 533 24.21 6.79 2.52
C GLN A 533 24.24 5.81 3.70
N GLY A 534 23.10 5.17 3.98
CA GLY A 534 22.90 4.24 5.06
C GLY A 534 22.00 3.09 4.62
N ASN A 535 22.15 1.94 5.26
CA ASN A 535 21.40 0.74 4.91
C ASN A 535 20.59 0.27 6.11
N THR A 536 19.39 -0.26 5.86
CA THR A 536 18.55 -0.82 6.92
C THR A 536 17.82 -2.07 6.45
N SER A 537 17.82 -3.11 7.28
CA SER A 537 16.99 -4.30 7.09
C SER A 537 15.51 -4.04 7.43
N ARG A 538 15.21 -2.90 8.08
CA ARG A 538 13.88 -2.52 8.51
C ARG A 538 13.34 -1.38 7.65
N ILE A 539 12.67 -1.76 6.57
CA ILE A 539 11.95 -0.82 5.68
C ILE A 539 10.68 -0.35 6.40
N VAL A 540 10.63 0.95 6.67
CA VAL A 540 9.47 1.64 7.27
C VAL A 540 9.17 2.90 6.46
N GLY A 541 7.90 3.25 6.31
CA GLY A 541 7.48 4.41 5.53
C GLY A 541 6.19 4.12 4.77
N THR A 542 5.71 5.12 4.04
CA THR A 542 4.41 5.03 3.37
C THR A 542 4.53 4.64 1.91
N TYR A 543 3.83 3.57 1.52
CA TYR A 543 3.80 3.09 0.14
C TYR A 543 3.26 4.16 -0.82
N GLY A 544 3.94 4.33 -1.96
CA GLY A 544 3.68 5.41 -2.93
C GLY A 544 4.60 6.62 -2.78
N TYR A 545 5.18 6.84 -1.59
CA TYR A 545 6.18 7.88 -1.34
C TYR A 545 7.61 7.33 -1.23
N MET A 546 7.77 6.04 -0.94
CA MET A 546 9.09 5.41 -0.80
C MET A 546 9.84 5.35 -2.13
N ALA A 547 11.10 5.79 -2.12
CA ALA A 547 12.03 5.64 -3.22
C ALA A 547 12.28 4.14 -3.54
N PRO A 548 12.52 3.77 -4.80
CA PRO A 548 12.68 2.38 -5.22
C PRO A 548 13.85 1.68 -4.53
N GLU A 549 15.02 2.31 -4.44
CA GLU A 549 16.21 1.74 -3.80
C GLU A 549 16.01 1.50 -2.31
N TYR A 550 15.21 2.34 -1.67
CA TYR A 550 14.84 2.18 -0.26
C TYR A 550 13.80 1.08 -0.07
N ALA A 551 12.77 1.05 -0.91
CA ALA A 551 11.70 0.05 -0.85
C ALA A 551 12.19 -1.36 -1.25
N MET A 552 13.18 -1.45 -2.14
CA MET A 552 13.69 -2.70 -2.68
C MET A 552 14.91 -3.23 -1.93
N HIS A 553 15.82 -2.34 -1.52
CA HIS A 553 17.13 -2.72 -0.95
C HIS A 553 17.36 -2.19 0.46
N GLY A 554 16.47 -1.34 0.98
CA GLY A 554 16.65 -0.71 2.30
C GLY A 554 17.77 0.33 2.32
N HIS A 555 18.25 0.77 1.15
CA HIS A 555 19.23 1.85 1.04
C HIS A 555 18.51 3.19 1.24
N PHE A 556 18.97 4.00 2.18
CA PHE A 556 18.44 5.32 2.43
C PHE A 556 19.54 6.39 2.41
N SER A 557 19.18 7.55 1.90
CA SER A 557 20.05 8.72 1.79
C SER A 557 19.17 9.95 1.78
N VAL A 558 19.76 11.14 1.74
CA VAL A 558 18.98 12.38 1.54
C VAL A 558 18.12 12.31 0.25
N LYS A 559 18.52 11.49 -0.74
CA LYS A 559 17.79 11.31 -2.00
C LYS A 559 16.49 10.51 -1.86
N THR A 560 16.28 9.78 -0.78
CA THR A 560 14.98 9.11 -0.53
C THR A 560 13.90 10.11 -0.13
N ASP A 561 14.27 11.13 0.63
CA ASP A 561 13.37 12.23 0.97
C ASP A 561 13.11 13.11 -0.26
N VAL A 562 14.12 13.32 -1.12
CA VAL A 562 13.94 14.03 -2.41
C VAL A 562 12.90 13.32 -3.28
N TYR A 563 12.96 11.99 -3.38
CA TYR A 563 11.93 11.22 -4.10
C TYR A 563 10.54 11.45 -3.52
N SER A 564 10.40 11.34 -2.20
CA SER A 564 9.13 11.57 -1.49
C SER A 564 8.60 12.99 -1.71
N PHE A 565 9.49 13.99 -1.75
CA PHE A 565 9.18 15.37 -2.07
C PHE A 565 8.65 15.53 -3.49
N GLY A 566 9.27 14.86 -4.47
CA GLY A 566 8.80 14.85 -5.86
C GLY A 566 7.37 14.34 -6.01
N VAL A 567 7.04 13.26 -5.30
CA VAL A 567 5.67 12.74 -5.23
C VAL A 567 4.71 13.79 -4.66
N LEU A 568 5.08 14.43 -3.54
CA LEU A 568 4.27 15.49 -2.93
C LEU A 568 4.03 16.69 -3.84
N VAL A 569 5.03 17.12 -4.60
CA VAL A 569 4.89 18.21 -5.58
C VAL A 569 3.86 17.85 -6.65
N LEU A 570 3.91 16.62 -7.18
CA LEU A 570 2.95 16.17 -8.20
C LEU A 570 1.53 16.00 -7.63
N GLU A 571 1.39 15.60 -6.37
CA GLU A 571 0.10 15.61 -5.67
C GLU A 571 -0.42 17.05 -5.52
N LEU A 572 0.42 17.99 -5.09
CA LEU A 572 0.11 19.42 -4.97
C LEU A 572 -0.36 20.05 -6.28
N VAL A 573 0.30 19.75 -7.40
CA VAL A 573 -0.12 20.25 -8.70
C VAL A 573 -1.45 19.64 -9.16
N SER A 574 -1.64 18.33 -8.95
CA SER A 574 -2.79 17.60 -9.48
C SER A 574 -4.04 17.62 -8.61
N GLY A 575 -3.89 17.86 -7.31
CA GLY A 575 -4.98 17.69 -6.35
C GLY A 575 -5.48 16.24 -6.26
N GLN A 576 -4.68 15.25 -6.68
CA GLN A 576 -5.01 13.83 -6.70
C GLN A 576 -4.02 13.00 -5.86
N ARG A 577 -4.51 11.90 -5.26
CA ARG A 577 -3.68 10.96 -4.49
C ARG A 577 -2.83 10.09 -5.41
N ASN A 578 -1.57 9.86 -5.04
CA ASN A 578 -0.63 9.03 -5.80
C ASN A 578 -1.11 7.57 -6.06
N ASN A 579 -1.88 6.98 -5.15
CA ASN A 579 -2.38 5.60 -5.21
C ASN A 579 -3.77 5.46 -5.87
N CYS A 580 -4.40 6.55 -6.31
CA CYS A 580 -5.74 6.56 -6.91
C CYS A 580 -5.87 7.66 -7.97
N PHE A 581 -4.98 7.67 -8.96
CA PHE A 581 -5.10 8.57 -10.10
C PHE A 581 -6.10 7.99 -11.11
N ARG A 582 -7.19 8.71 -11.39
CA ARG A 582 -8.20 8.32 -12.40
C ARG A 582 -8.19 9.34 -13.52
N VAL A 583 -7.59 8.99 -14.65
CA VAL A 583 -7.85 9.67 -15.91
C VAL A 583 -8.34 8.61 -16.89
N SER A 584 -9.62 8.72 -17.26
CA SER A 584 -10.31 7.95 -18.32
C SER A 584 -9.94 6.45 -18.42
N GLU A 585 -10.80 5.57 -17.89
CA GLU A 585 -10.83 4.11 -18.11
C GLU A 585 -9.54 3.28 -17.84
N ASN A 586 -8.38 3.89 -17.54
CA ASN A 586 -7.12 3.22 -17.21
C ASN A 586 -6.65 3.61 -15.79
N ILE A 587 -6.25 2.61 -15.00
CA ILE A 587 -5.57 2.84 -13.70
C ILE A 587 -4.10 3.11 -14.03
N GLU A 588 -3.72 4.38 -14.08
CA GLU A 588 -2.33 4.80 -14.21
C GLU A 588 -1.86 5.36 -12.85
N HIS A 589 -0.63 5.05 -12.42
CA HIS A 589 -0.05 5.71 -11.24
C HIS A 589 0.24 7.17 -11.57
N LEU A 590 0.06 8.09 -10.60
CA LEU A 590 0.27 9.54 -10.80
C LEU A 590 1.62 9.85 -11.46
N LEU A 591 2.68 9.14 -11.09
CA LEU A 591 4.03 9.33 -11.65
C LEU A 591 4.11 8.94 -13.13
N SER A 592 3.49 7.83 -13.52
CA SER A 592 3.44 7.38 -14.92
C SER A 592 2.65 8.38 -15.76
N TYR A 593 1.50 8.83 -15.25
CA TYR A 593 0.68 9.83 -15.93
C TYR A 593 1.41 11.17 -16.07
N ALA A 594 2.09 11.63 -15.01
CA ALA A 594 2.92 12.83 -15.02
C ALA A 594 3.99 12.78 -16.11
N TRP A 595 4.71 11.66 -16.14
CA TRP A 595 5.80 11.45 -17.09
C TRP A 595 5.31 11.37 -18.53
N LYS A 596 4.21 10.64 -18.78
CA LYS A 596 3.61 10.52 -20.11
C LYS A 596 3.18 11.88 -20.64
N ASN A 597 2.41 12.64 -19.86
CA ASN A 597 1.94 13.95 -20.29
C ASN A 597 3.10 14.95 -20.45
N TRP A 598 4.13 14.88 -19.61
CA TRP A 598 5.31 15.73 -19.78
C TRP A 598 6.07 15.41 -21.07
N ARG A 599 6.28 14.12 -21.38
CA ARG A 599 6.95 13.66 -22.60
C ARG A 599 6.17 14.03 -23.87
N GLU A 600 4.85 13.92 -23.82
CA GLU A 600 3.95 14.20 -24.95
C GLU A 600 3.61 15.69 -25.12
N GLY A 601 4.21 16.56 -24.31
CA GLY A 601 3.96 18.01 -24.35
C GLY A 601 2.61 18.45 -23.77
N THR A 602 1.90 17.54 -23.11
CA THR A 602 0.54 17.73 -22.57
C THR A 602 0.48 17.85 -21.05
N ALA A 603 1.60 18.22 -20.40
CA ALA A 603 1.71 18.32 -18.93
C ALA A 603 0.69 19.28 -18.26
N THR A 604 0.05 20.18 -19.01
CA THR A 604 -1.09 20.97 -18.51
C THR A 604 -2.27 20.11 -18.06
N ASN A 605 -2.41 18.89 -18.57
CA ASN A 605 -3.44 17.93 -18.14
C ASN A 605 -3.27 17.43 -16.70
N LEU A 606 -2.10 17.68 -16.09
CA LEU A 606 -1.89 17.36 -14.68
C LEU A 606 -2.47 18.41 -13.74
N ILE A 607 -2.75 19.61 -14.21
CA ILE A 607 -3.11 20.73 -13.35
C ILE A 607 -4.51 20.50 -12.80
N ASP A 608 -4.67 20.62 -11.48
CA ASP A 608 -5.96 20.53 -10.80
C ASP A 608 -6.98 21.49 -11.44
N PRO A 609 -8.09 20.97 -12.03
CA PRO A 609 -9.08 21.80 -12.70
C PRO A 609 -9.80 22.79 -11.79
N THR A 610 -9.77 22.55 -10.47
CA THR A 610 -10.39 23.43 -9.47
C THR A 610 -9.47 24.56 -9.02
N MET A 611 -8.20 24.54 -9.45
CA MET A 611 -7.21 25.52 -9.07
C MET A 611 -7.39 26.82 -9.88
N ARG A 612 -7.40 27.95 -9.17
CA ARG A 612 -7.27 29.26 -9.83
C ARG A 612 -5.82 29.43 -10.27
N ILE A 613 -5.61 29.34 -11.58
CA ILE A 613 -4.29 29.39 -12.20
C ILE A 613 -3.84 30.85 -12.29
N SER A 614 -2.76 31.21 -11.59
CA SER A 614 -2.12 32.53 -11.69
C SER A 614 -0.88 32.52 -12.58
N SER A 615 -0.13 31.40 -12.64
CA SER A 615 1.10 31.29 -13.42
C SER A 615 1.33 29.86 -13.92
N ILE A 616 1.05 29.62 -15.21
CA ILE A 616 1.26 28.31 -15.85
C ILE A 616 2.75 27.96 -15.87
N SER A 617 3.64 28.94 -16.09
CA SER A 617 5.09 28.70 -16.15
C SER A 617 5.65 28.17 -14.84
N GLU A 618 5.17 28.68 -13.69
CA GLU A 618 5.54 28.15 -12.37
C GLU A 618 5.03 26.72 -12.17
N ILE A 619 3.81 26.44 -12.59
CA ILE A 619 3.22 25.10 -12.48
C ILE A 619 4.02 24.09 -13.32
N MET A 620 4.32 24.44 -14.57
CA MET A 620 5.13 23.60 -15.46
C MET A 620 6.54 23.38 -14.90
N ARG A 621 7.13 24.42 -14.31
CA ARG A 621 8.41 24.32 -13.60
C ARG A 621 8.33 23.37 -12.41
N CYS A 622 7.28 23.43 -11.60
CA CYS A 622 7.05 22.49 -10.49
C CYS A 622 6.84 21.05 -10.97
N ILE A 623 6.09 20.82 -12.05
CA ILE A 623 5.93 19.49 -12.65
C ILE A 623 7.30 18.93 -13.05
N HIS A 624 8.11 19.75 -13.72
CA HIS A 624 9.44 19.36 -14.16
C HIS A 624 10.38 19.04 -12.98
N ILE A 625 10.40 19.89 -11.94
CA ILE A 625 11.15 19.63 -10.70
C ILE A 625 10.65 18.35 -10.02
N GLY A 626 9.33 18.13 -9.96
CA GLY A 626 8.72 16.91 -9.43
C GLY A 626 9.22 15.65 -10.16
N LEU A 627 9.29 15.70 -11.49
CA LEU A 627 9.83 14.62 -12.32
C LEU A 627 11.33 14.39 -12.10
N LEU A 628 12.13 15.44 -11.95
CA LEU A 628 13.56 15.33 -11.58
C LEU A 628 13.76 14.69 -10.20
N CYS A 629 12.82 14.88 -9.29
CA CYS A 629 12.90 14.29 -7.95
C CYS A 629 12.56 12.78 -7.94
N VAL A 630 11.69 12.29 -8.83
CA VAL A 630 11.20 10.89 -8.83
C VAL A 630 11.97 9.95 -9.77
N GLN A 631 13.21 10.29 -10.11
CA GLN A 631 14.06 9.49 -11.00
C GLN A 631 14.37 8.11 -10.42
N GLU A 632 14.48 7.10 -11.29
CA GLU A 632 14.82 5.73 -10.89
C GLU A 632 16.17 5.66 -10.20
N ASN A 633 17.19 6.22 -10.83
CA ASN A 633 18.53 6.29 -10.28
C ASN A 633 18.64 7.42 -9.25
N GLU A 634 19.13 7.12 -8.05
CA GLU A 634 19.30 8.10 -6.97
C GLU A 634 20.31 9.21 -7.32
N ALA A 635 21.27 8.92 -8.21
CA ALA A 635 22.28 9.88 -8.64
C ALA A 635 21.68 11.02 -9.48
N ASP A 636 20.64 10.73 -10.27
CA ASP A 636 20.00 11.67 -11.18
C ASP A 636 19.06 12.65 -10.45
N ARG A 637 18.73 12.36 -9.18
CA ARG A 637 17.88 13.23 -8.36
C ARG A 637 18.67 14.44 -7.87
N PRO A 638 18.14 15.68 -7.97
CA PRO A 638 18.80 16.87 -7.47
C PRO A 638 18.90 16.87 -5.93
N THR A 639 19.78 17.71 -5.38
CA THR A 639 19.81 17.99 -3.93
C THR A 639 18.71 18.96 -3.54
N MET A 640 18.34 19.01 -2.25
CA MET A 640 17.37 20.00 -1.78
C MET A 640 17.85 21.43 -1.96
N ALA A 641 19.17 21.69 -1.84
CA ALA A 641 19.74 23.01 -2.15
C ALA A 641 19.53 23.39 -3.63
N SER A 642 19.77 22.43 -4.54
CA SER A 642 19.51 22.62 -5.97
C SER A 642 18.02 22.90 -6.22
N ILE A 643 17.12 22.13 -5.62
CA ILE A 643 15.67 22.33 -5.73
C ILE A 643 15.26 23.71 -5.22
N ALA A 644 15.80 24.16 -4.08
CA ALA A 644 15.53 25.48 -3.54
C ALA A 644 15.97 26.60 -4.50
N LEU A 645 17.10 26.45 -5.18
CA LEU A 645 17.53 27.37 -6.24
C LEU A 645 16.61 27.29 -7.46
N MET A 646 16.23 26.09 -7.89
CA MET A 646 15.32 25.88 -9.02
C MET A 646 13.97 26.55 -8.77
N LEU A 647 13.43 26.49 -7.56
CA LEU A 647 12.16 27.16 -7.20
C LEU A 647 12.26 28.70 -7.13
N ASN A 648 13.44 29.26 -6.86
CA ASN A 648 13.59 30.71 -6.67
C ASN A 648 14.20 31.45 -7.87
N SER A 649 14.84 30.74 -8.80
CA SER A 649 15.55 31.36 -9.93
C SER A 649 14.98 30.91 -11.28
N TYR A 650 14.25 31.80 -11.94
CA TYR A 650 13.63 31.55 -13.25
C TYR A 650 14.62 31.56 -14.43
N SER A 651 15.85 32.05 -14.23
CA SER A 651 16.90 32.09 -15.24
C SER A 651 17.75 30.82 -15.30
N LEU A 652 17.50 29.85 -14.42
CA LEU A 652 18.27 28.62 -14.34
C LEU A 652 17.70 27.56 -15.31
N SER A 653 18.54 27.13 -16.25
CA SER A 653 18.28 25.99 -17.14
C SER A 653 18.16 24.72 -16.31
N LEU A 654 17.06 23.99 -16.47
CA LEU A 654 16.81 22.74 -15.75
C LEU A 654 17.28 21.53 -16.58
N PRO A 655 17.86 20.50 -15.95
CA PRO A 655 18.23 19.27 -16.65
C PRO A 655 17.00 18.51 -17.13
N LEU A 656 17.13 17.76 -18.22
CA LEU A 656 16.01 16.94 -18.72
C LEU A 656 15.76 15.75 -17.78
N PRO A 657 14.54 15.56 -17.25
CA PRO A 657 14.21 14.38 -16.47
C PRO A 657 14.25 13.14 -17.35
N SER A 658 14.76 12.04 -16.79
CA SER A 658 14.69 10.70 -17.35
C SER A 658 13.50 9.94 -16.78
N HIS A 659 13.42 8.65 -17.10
CA HIS A 659 12.27 7.81 -16.81
C HIS A 659 12.10 7.54 -15.28
N PRO A 660 10.91 7.75 -14.66
CA PRO A 660 10.67 7.42 -13.24
C PRO A 660 10.76 5.92 -12.90
N ALA A 661 11.05 5.58 -11.64
CA ALA A 661 11.28 4.20 -11.19
C ALA A 661 10.14 3.16 -11.35
N PHE A 662 8.90 3.62 -11.58
CA PHE A 662 7.69 2.77 -11.50
C PHE A 662 6.81 2.78 -12.76
N PHE A 663 7.39 3.02 -13.93
CA PHE A 663 6.61 2.95 -15.16
C PHE A 663 6.33 1.52 -15.58
N MET A 664 5.05 1.19 -15.58
CA MET A 664 4.55 0.03 -16.29
C MET A 664 4.41 0.40 -17.76
N ASN A 665 5.37 -0.03 -18.58
CA ASN A 665 5.24 0.08 -20.02
C ASN A 665 4.15 -0.88 -20.49
N THR A 666 2.96 -0.38 -20.82
CA THR A 666 1.87 -1.19 -21.39
C THR A 666 2.18 -1.66 -22.82
N SER A 667 3.25 -1.18 -23.47
CA SER A 667 3.59 -1.51 -24.85
C SER A 667 4.62 -2.63 -25.04
N MET A 668 5.33 -3.09 -24.01
CA MET A 668 6.36 -4.14 -24.16
C MET A 668 5.82 -5.59 -24.16
N ASN A 669 4.50 -5.76 -24.04
CA ASN A 669 3.85 -7.08 -23.96
C ASN A 669 3.32 -7.61 -25.31
N ARG A 670 3.72 -7.02 -26.45
CA ARG A 670 3.42 -7.55 -27.80
C ARG A 670 4.62 -8.15 -28.53
N ASP A 671 5.84 -7.72 -28.22
CA ASP A 671 7.02 -8.17 -28.99
C ASP A 671 7.73 -9.39 -28.39
N MET A 672 7.43 -9.78 -27.14
CA MET A 672 7.98 -11.01 -26.54
C MET A 672 7.19 -12.28 -26.91
N SER A 673 6.11 -12.14 -27.70
CA SER A 673 5.21 -13.24 -28.07
C SER A 673 5.55 -13.90 -29.42
N LEU A 674 6.55 -13.40 -30.16
CA LEU A 674 6.87 -13.87 -31.51
C LEU A 674 8.25 -14.53 -31.66
N GLU A 675 9.07 -14.61 -30.60
CA GLU A 675 10.41 -15.23 -30.67
C GLU A 675 10.49 -16.65 -30.06
N LEU A 676 9.35 -17.25 -29.67
CA LEU A 676 9.32 -18.60 -29.08
C LEU A 676 8.88 -19.71 -30.06
N GLU A 677 8.65 -19.39 -31.33
CA GLU A 677 8.30 -20.36 -32.37
C GLU A 677 9.24 -20.31 -33.58
N ASP A 678 10.56 -20.23 -33.38
CA ASP A 678 11.47 -20.83 -34.38
C ASP A 678 12.85 -21.11 -33.79
N ASN A 679 13.04 -22.31 -33.25
CA ASN A 679 14.37 -22.89 -33.11
C ASN A 679 14.27 -24.41 -32.95
N SER A 680 13.98 -25.07 -34.05
CA SER A 680 14.34 -26.48 -34.23
C SER A 680 14.82 -26.72 -35.66
N ARG A 681 16.10 -26.42 -35.93
CA ARG A 681 16.99 -27.18 -36.85
C ARG A 681 18.41 -26.63 -36.83
N VAL A 682 19.34 -27.58 -36.84
CA VAL A 682 20.80 -27.49 -36.65
C VAL A 682 21.51 -27.07 -37.95
N ALA A 683 22.58 -26.24 -37.87
CA ALA A 683 23.94 -26.54 -38.35
C ALA A 683 24.86 -25.29 -38.42
N GLN A 684 26.17 -25.55 -38.30
CA GLN A 684 27.32 -24.65 -38.12
C GLN A 684 27.60 -23.66 -39.27
N SER A 685 28.12 -22.45 -38.95
CA SER A 685 29.44 -21.94 -39.42
C SER A 685 29.78 -20.49 -39.00
N ASN A 686 30.99 -20.34 -38.46
CA ASN A 686 32.02 -19.28 -38.54
C ASN A 686 31.73 -17.76 -38.67
N TYR A 687 32.27 -17.02 -37.68
CA TYR A 687 33.10 -15.78 -37.74
C TYR A 687 32.75 -14.60 -38.69
N LEU A 688 32.34 -13.45 -38.12
CA LEU A 688 33.09 -12.17 -37.99
C LEU A 688 32.13 -11.01 -37.61
N PRO A 689 32.57 -9.99 -36.82
CA PRO A 689 31.72 -8.89 -36.37
C PRO A 689 31.72 -7.72 -37.37
N SER A 690 30.54 -7.28 -37.81
CA SER A 690 30.41 -6.04 -38.57
C SER A 690 30.22 -4.83 -37.65
N ARG A 691 30.85 -3.74 -38.06
CA ARG A 691 31.03 -2.48 -37.33
C ARG A 691 30.11 -1.41 -37.95
N SER A 692 29.67 -0.48 -37.09
CA SER A 692 29.02 0.83 -37.38
C SER A 692 27.53 0.77 -37.77
N SER A 693 26.66 1.63 -37.25
CA SER A 693 26.82 3.10 -37.24
C SER A 693 26.05 3.77 -36.11
N HIS A 694 26.76 4.69 -35.43
CA HIS A 694 26.19 5.78 -34.66
C HIS A 694 25.34 6.67 -35.59
N PHE A 695 24.12 6.97 -35.19
CA PHE A 695 23.46 8.22 -35.57
C PHE A 695 23.08 8.97 -34.29
N SER A 696 23.93 9.93 -33.94
CA SER A 696 23.65 11.01 -32.99
C SER A 696 22.70 12.01 -33.63
N VAL A 697 21.62 12.35 -32.95
CA VAL A 697 20.86 13.58 -33.24
C VAL A 697 20.64 14.35 -31.93
N ASN A 698 21.36 15.47 -31.88
CA ASN A 698 21.17 16.71 -31.11
C ASN A 698 21.52 16.75 -29.61
N GLU A 699 22.74 17.25 -29.37
CA GLU A 699 23.04 18.16 -28.25
C GLU A 699 22.22 19.46 -28.39
N ALA A 700 21.44 19.82 -27.38
CA ALA A 700 21.03 21.20 -27.11
C ALA A 700 20.57 21.34 -25.64
N SER A 701 21.14 22.32 -24.94
CA SER A 701 20.64 22.81 -23.65
C SER A 701 19.31 23.54 -23.87
N ILE A 702 18.29 23.22 -23.05
CA ILE A 702 16.97 23.84 -23.14
C ILE A 702 16.93 25.04 -22.18
N THR A 703 16.95 26.24 -22.76
CA THR A 703 16.75 27.50 -22.04
C THR A 703 15.28 27.91 -21.87
N ASP A 704 14.30 27.16 -22.39
CA ASP A 704 12.89 27.54 -22.34
C ASP A 704 11.96 26.45 -21.74
N PRO A 705 11.10 26.77 -20.77
CA PRO A 705 10.23 25.81 -20.07
C PRO A 705 8.95 25.44 -20.84
N TYR A 706 8.94 25.54 -22.17
CA TYR A 706 7.81 25.11 -23.00
C TYR A 706 8.03 23.68 -23.51
N PRO A 707 7.08 22.75 -23.30
CA PRO A 707 7.11 21.46 -23.97
C PRO A 707 6.87 21.64 -25.47
N ARG A 708 7.63 20.94 -26.32
CA ARG A 708 7.31 20.79 -27.75
C ARG A 708 6.26 19.72 -27.96
#